data_AF-A0A6A5KNX6-F1
#
_entry.id   AF-A0A6A5KNX6-F1
#
_cell.length_a   1.000
_cell.length_b   1.000
_cell.length_c   1.000
_cell.angle_alpha   90.00
_cell.angle_beta   90.00
_cell.angle_gamma   90.00
#
_symmetry.space_group_name_H-M   'P 1'
#
loop_
_entity.id
_entity.type
_entity.pdbx_description
1 polymer ?
#
loop_
_entity_poly.entity_id
_entity_poly.type
_entity_poly.pdbx_seq_one_letter_code
_entity_poly.pdbx_strand_id
1 'polypeptide(L)'
;MAKPDRLWKTTMGEYNQVIALTQVMLNEGLKAYWEKLEYEKLQGTGFVFAEAAPNQFITDVVFGPPAVILKPSNTDLASLEYQIHLKSGWLQVLRRFDTKPKTHRFDLSLSTDYFARYKIKDWVVSVPVKLALRPLPKDSPEYQSATKLMEKGDHSLHQLLVDTSQVGWQQIRVIDFGEWQDEDTLLSRDGITTLEEKKVGEKRSFDDEPALFKRNFDLHIAHAFETLWKDNLTRLGTFATSDKYDIKPELAVKDVRHQTYGYTDPATNAFVSHGIPKGNLNCLLYLETLGQNHPPAPESDGSVLHTSNGNFTEGGDYYTSESKSKFGTYMLSRKVFLEGYFLRQLTQFNRLMHLNIVERKGTPDGRFIKWYAYIKYIVHLGAGWQKDDNSSQYEWKEGLPVVRDVWEDGHLYKRFRDVPDHALIWHNVHDEYNVSHHEKSNGSVKVWTYGSSVTMQRVVVIPGSNQIKLEGMTWSKFDYCVDPFPLLSNWKGGFKCVVTWDVTFTLRPFPDGGIGIDVDYNLPKIDFPWKGEKNWNLNGFRLKLEEAYTKMKGNFDVVVHDVKNKLKGQDRLVLPSVGVYYFQNPLINHHGDLVCELSYFPNVFDQHGEPLQTINANTKGARDDKEPPDAAPIKTIVVGANYSGDTNVTKHTAEFEETI
;
A
#
# COMPACT_ATOMS: atom_id res chain seq x y z
N MET A 1 2.68 -2.28 26.27
CA MET A 1 1.82 -2.91 25.24
C MET A 1 2.73 -3.53 24.20
N ALA A 2 2.47 -4.78 23.77
CA ALA A 2 3.19 -5.36 22.64
C ALA A 2 2.89 -4.53 21.38
N LYS A 3 3.92 -4.26 20.57
CA LYS A 3 3.74 -3.58 19.28
C LYS A 3 2.95 -4.50 18.32
N PRO A 4 1.98 -3.99 17.55
CA PRO A 4 1.16 -4.83 16.68
C PRO A 4 2.00 -5.51 15.60
N ASP A 5 1.90 -6.84 15.48
CA ASP A 5 2.71 -7.65 14.55
C ASP A 5 2.66 -7.12 13.11
N ARG A 6 1.47 -6.70 12.66
CA ARG A 6 1.23 -6.14 11.33
C ARG A 6 2.20 -5.02 10.94
N LEU A 7 2.59 -4.16 11.88
CA LEU A 7 3.47 -3.01 11.61
C LEU A 7 4.94 -3.32 11.89
N TRP A 8 5.24 -4.30 12.73
CA TRP A 8 6.57 -4.48 13.33
C TRP A 8 7.21 -5.85 13.10
N LYS A 9 6.50 -6.78 12.45
CA LYS A 9 7.01 -8.10 12.06
C LYS A 9 6.70 -8.43 10.60
N THR A 10 5.48 -8.12 10.15
CA THR A 10 4.97 -8.54 8.83
C THR A 10 5.82 -8.05 7.67
N THR A 11 6.15 -8.97 6.77
CA THR A 11 6.89 -8.73 5.52
C THR A 11 6.15 -9.31 4.32
N MET A 12 6.35 -8.68 3.15
CA MET A 12 5.81 -9.12 1.86
C MET A 12 6.79 -10.01 1.07
N GLY A 13 7.97 -10.31 1.61
CA GLY A 13 8.99 -11.06 0.89
C GLY A 13 9.42 -10.35 -0.40
N GLU A 14 9.45 -11.07 -1.52
CA GLU A 14 9.83 -10.52 -2.83
C GLU A 14 8.66 -9.89 -3.61
N TYR A 15 7.44 -9.93 -3.08
CA TYR A 15 6.27 -9.39 -3.74
C TYR A 15 6.21 -7.87 -3.63
N ASN A 16 5.58 -7.24 -4.63
CA ASN A 16 5.45 -5.78 -4.67
C ASN A 16 4.25 -5.28 -3.89
N GLN A 17 3.21 -6.10 -3.86
CA GLN A 17 1.92 -5.80 -3.27
C GLN A 17 1.35 -7.09 -2.65
N VAL A 18 0.77 -6.96 -1.46
CA VAL A 18 0.06 -8.06 -0.79
C VAL A 18 -1.30 -7.56 -0.34
N ILE A 19 -2.34 -8.29 -0.69
CA ILE A 19 -3.67 -8.12 -0.08
C ILE A 19 -3.94 -9.34 0.79
N ALA A 20 -4.34 -9.11 2.03
CA ALA A 20 -4.66 -10.16 2.99
C ALA A 20 -6.10 -9.98 3.46
N LEU A 21 -6.95 -10.95 3.15
CA LEU A 21 -8.34 -10.99 3.61
C LEU A 21 -8.49 -12.13 4.59
N THR A 22 -8.95 -11.84 5.81
CA THR A 22 -9.27 -12.89 6.77
C THR A 22 -10.47 -13.72 6.30
N GLN A 23 -10.54 -14.98 6.75
CA GLN A 23 -11.64 -15.89 6.46
C GLN A 23 -13.00 -15.27 6.80
N VAL A 24 -13.09 -14.55 7.92
CA VAL A 24 -14.34 -13.86 8.28
C VAL A 24 -14.74 -12.80 7.26
N MET A 25 -13.79 -12.00 6.74
CA MET A 25 -14.11 -11.01 5.71
C MET A 25 -14.53 -11.65 4.39
N LEU A 26 -13.88 -12.74 3.99
CA LEU A 26 -14.29 -13.52 2.81
C LEU A 26 -15.73 -14.04 2.97
N ASN A 27 -16.05 -14.57 4.15
CA ASN A 27 -17.38 -15.11 4.44
C ASN A 27 -18.46 -14.03 4.51
N GLU A 28 -18.16 -12.84 5.04
CA GLU A 28 -19.07 -11.69 4.98
C GLU A 28 -19.31 -11.23 3.53
N GLY A 29 -18.27 -11.23 2.69
CA GLY A 29 -18.39 -10.94 1.25
C GLY A 29 -19.28 -11.95 0.52
N LEU A 30 -19.08 -13.25 0.78
CA LEU A 30 -19.89 -14.34 0.22
C LEU A 30 -21.34 -14.26 0.68
N LYS A 31 -21.57 -13.99 1.97
CA LYS A 31 -22.91 -13.84 2.55
C LYS A 31 -23.65 -12.65 1.92
N ALA A 32 -22.99 -11.50 1.78
CA ALA A 32 -23.60 -10.34 1.12
C ALA A 32 -23.95 -10.64 -0.35
N TYR A 33 -23.10 -11.40 -1.06
CA TYR A 33 -23.41 -11.82 -2.43
C TYR A 33 -24.59 -12.78 -2.49
N TRP A 34 -24.65 -13.75 -1.57
CA TRP A 34 -25.78 -14.66 -1.43
C TRP A 34 -27.09 -13.92 -1.25
N GLU A 35 -27.15 -13.01 -0.28
CA GLU A 35 -28.37 -12.24 0.05
C GLU A 35 -28.86 -11.42 -1.13
N LYS A 36 -27.94 -10.83 -1.91
CA LYS A 36 -28.29 -10.12 -3.14
C LYS A 36 -28.90 -11.05 -4.19
N LEU A 37 -28.29 -12.21 -4.45
CA LEU A 37 -28.81 -13.16 -5.43
C LEU A 37 -30.16 -13.74 -5.00
N GLU A 38 -30.34 -14.03 -3.71
CA GLU A 38 -31.60 -14.51 -3.16
C GLU A 38 -32.73 -13.48 -3.34
N TYR A 39 -32.41 -12.19 -3.15
CA TYR A 39 -33.33 -11.09 -3.41
C TYR A 39 -33.69 -10.97 -4.91
N GLU A 40 -32.69 -11.00 -5.80
CA GLU A 40 -32.86 -10.78 -7.23
C GLU A 40 -33.53 -11.95 -7.97
N LYS A 41 -33.19 -13.20 -7.60
CA LYS A 41 -33.60 -14.40 -8.35
C LYS A 41 -34.74 -15.19 -7.69
N LEU A 42 -34.90 -15.13 -6.37
CA LEU A 42 -35.62 -16.20 -5.63
C LEU A 42 -36.69 -15.72 -4.65
N GLN A 43 -36.90 -14.41 -4.49
CA GLN A 43 -37.92 -13.82 -3.61
C GLN A 43 -37.96 -14.44 -2.19
N GLY A 44 -36.79 -14.85 -1.67
CA GLY A 44 -36.65 -15.43 -0.32
C GLY A 44 -37.03 -16.91 -0.16
N THR A 45 -37.17 -17.66 -1.27
CA THR A 45 -37.41 -19.12 -1.22
C THR A 45 -36.13 -19.96 -1.18
N GLY A 46 -34.96 -19.33 -1.31
CA GLY A 46 -33.65 -19.99 -1.44
C GLY A 46 -33.50 -20.79 -2.75
N PHE A 47 -32.30 -21.30 -3.01
CA PHE A 47 -32.03 -22.09 -4.22
C PHE A 47 -32.61 -23.49 -4.02
N VAL A 48 -33.56 -23.91 -4.85
CA VAL A 48 -34.21 -25.23 -4.74
C VAL A 48 -33.63 -26.20 -5.75
N PHE A 49 -33.05 -27.30 -5.26
CA PHE A 49 -32.63 -28.43 -6.07
C PHE A 49 -33.70 -29.53 -6.04
N ALA A 50 -34.03 -30.09 -7.21
CA ALA A 50 -34.92 -31.24 -7.33
C ALA A 50 -34.36 -32.19 -8.38
N GLU A 51 -33.93 -33.38 -7.96
CA GLU A 51 -33.63 -34.48 -8.87
C GLU A 51 -34.37 -35.73 -8.40
N ALA A 52 -35.18 -36.30 -9.30
CA ALA A 52 -36.01 -37.46 -9.03
C ALA A 52 -35.49 -38.66 -9.84
N ALA A 53 -34.45 -39.32 -9.33
CA ALA A 53 -34.28 -40.72 -9.68
C ALA A 53 -35.34 -41.54 -8.92
N PRO A 54 -35.85 -42.66 -9.46
CA PRO A 54 -36.80 -43.50 -8.74
C PRO A 54 -36.22 -43.93 -7.39
N ASN A 55 -36.85 -43.49 -6.30
CA ASN A 55 -36.53 -43.80 -4.90
C ASN A 55 -35.19 -43.27 -4.34
N GLN A 56 -34.41 -42.47 -5.08
CA GLN A 56 -33.24 -41.75 -4.53
C GLN A 56 -33.27 -40.30 -4.98
N PHE A 57 -33.25 -39.38 -4.03
CA PHE A 57 -33.36 -37.95 -4.32
C PHE A 57 -32.75 -37.12 -3.21
N ILE A 58 -32.37 -35.91 -3.59
CA ILE A 58 -32.30 -34.78 -2.68
C ILE A 58 -33.22 -33.72 -3.28
N THR A 59 -34.22 -33.27 -2.54
CA THR A 59 -35.29 -32.40 -3.06
C THR A 59 -35.71 -31.35 -2.05
N ASP A 60 -36.30 -30.27 -2.55
CA ASP A 60 -36.80 -29.15 -1.75
C ASP A 60 -35.72 -28.56 -0.83
N VAL A 61 -34.46 -28.68 -1.27
CA VAL A 61 -33.32 -28.17 -0.51
C VAL A 61 -33.39 -26.66 -0.54
N VAL A 62 -33.31 -26.04 0.63
CA VAL A 62 -33.08 -24.60 0.77
C VAL A 62 -31.66 -24.43 1.26
N PHE A 63 -30.82 -23.82 0.45
CA PHE A 63 -29.44 -23.51 0.84
C PHE A 63 -29.37 -22.25 1.71
N GLY A 64 -28.39 -22.24 2.62
CA GLY A 64 -27.92 -21.04 3.31
C GLY A 64 -26.69 -20.43 2.62
N PRO A 65 -26.22 -19.28 3.11
CA PRO A 65 -25.06 -18.62 2.55
C PRO A 65 -23.83 -19.54 2.62
N PRO A 66 -23.07 -19.68 1.53
CA PRO A 66 -21.85 -20.46 1.55
C PRO A 66 -20.79 -19.75 2.39
N ALA A 67 -19.82 -20.54 2.85
CA ALA A 67 -18.66 -20.04 3.57
C ALA A 67 -17.41 -20.79 3.13
N VAL A 68 -16.24 -20.24 3.42
CA VAL A 68 -14.95 -20.90 3.26
C VAL A 68 -14.29 -21.12 4.61
N ILE A 69 -13.59 -22.25 4.73
CA ILE A 69 -12.60 -22.50 5.77
C ILE A 69 -11.23 -22.51 5.11
N LEU A 70 -10.38 -21.57 5.50
CA LEU A 70 -8.99 -21.53 5.04
C LEU A 70 -8.18 -22.56 5.82
N LYS A 71 -7.41 -23.38 5.10
CA LYS A 71 -6.56 -24.42 5.67
C LYS A 71 -5.09 -24.15 5.35
N PRO A 72 -4.46 -23.22 6.09
CA PRO A 72 -3.04 -22.95 5.90
C PRO A 72 -2.24 -24.25 6.03
N SER A 73 -1.53 -24.60 4.98
CA SER A 73 -0.67 -25.78 4.92
C SER A 73 0.63 -25.41 4.21
N ASN A 74 1.75 -25.92 4.70
CA ASN A 74 3.05 -25.71 4.06
C ASN A 74 3.19 -26.51 2.75
N THR A 75 2.33 -27.51 2.50
CA THR A 75 2.38 -28.37 1.31
C THR A 75 1.34 -28.00 0.26
N ASP A 76 0.24 -27.38 0.67
CA ASP A 76 -0.83 -26.93 -0.22
C ASP A 76 -1.26 -25.53 0.18
N LEU A 77 -0.65 -24.54 -0.47
CA LEU A 77 -0.84 -23.13 -0.18
C LEU A 77 -2.21 -22.64 -0.65
N ALA A 78 -2.90 -23.36 -1.53
CA ALA A 78 -4.23 -22.98 -2.01
C ALA A 78 -5.35 -23.77 -1.32
N SER A 79 -5.03 -24.51 -0.25
CA SER A 79 -5.99 -25.41 0.40
C SER A 79 -7.10 -24.66 1.14
N LEU A 80 -8.33 -24.88 0.71
CA LEU A 80 -9.50 -24.40 1.43
C LEU A 80 -10.65 -25.41 1.33
N GLU A 81 -11.56 -25.33 2.28
CA GLU A 81 -12.83 -26.04 2.23
C GLU A 81 -13.96 -25.07 1.96
N TYR A 82 -14.82 -25.42 1.03
CA TYR A 82 -16.04 -24.69 0.77
C TYR A 82 -17.18 -25.35 1.54
N GLN A 83 -17.80 -24.57 2.43
CA GLN A 83 -18.92 -24.98 3.25
C GLN A 83 -20.25 -24.62 2.59
N ILE A 84 -21.15 -25.59 2.63
CA ILE A 84 -22.51 -25.49 2.14
C ILE A 84 -23.43 -25.72 3.33
N HIS A 85 -24.28 -24.74 3.60
CA HIS A 85 -25.34 -24.86 4.59
C HIS A 85 -26.62 -25.31 3.87
N LEU A 86 -27.17 -26.45 4.27
CA LEU A 86 -28.50 -26.89 3.84
C LEU A 86 -29.49 -26.60 4.97
N LYS A 87 -30.20 -25.47 4.88
CA LYS A 87 -31.15 -25.00 5.90
C LYS A 87 -32.32 -25.95 6.06
N SER A 88 -32.89 -26.40 4.95
CA SER A 88 -34.00 -27.37 4.95
C SER A 88 -34.03 -28.22 3.69
N GLY A 89 -34.85 -29.26 3.67
CA GLY A 89 -35.10 -30.10 2.51
C GLY A 89 -35.28 -31.57 2.87
N TRP A 90 -35.14 -32.44 1.88
CA TRP A 90 -35.25 -33.89 2.04
C TRP A 90 -34.13 -34.61 1.31
N LEU A 91 -33.57 -35.62 1.97
CA LEU A 91 -32.67 -36.60 1.38
C LEU A 91 -33.35 -37.96 1.45
N GLN A 92 -33.34 -38.71 0.35
CA GLN A 92 -33.65 -40.13 0.34
C GLN A 92 -32.56 -40.86 -0.43
N VAL A 93 -31.82 -41.73 0.25
CA VAL A 93 -30.72 -42.48 -0.39
C VAL A 93 -30.72 -43.93 0.04
N LEU A 94 -30.19 -44.79 -0.83
CA LEU A 94 -30.08 -46.21 -0.56
C LEU A 94 -29.13 -46.48 0.61
N ARG A 95 -29.63 -47.18 1.63
CA ARG A 95 -28.94 -47.60 2.85
C ARG A 95 -29.03 -49.12 2.95
N ARG A 96 -27.91 -49.79 2.67
CA ARG A 96 -27.78 -51.24 2.80
C ARG A 96 -26.89 -51.58 3.99
N PHE A 97 -27.39 -52.40 4.89
CA PHE A 97 -26.60 -52.90 6.02
C PHE A 97 -25.83 -54.14 5.58
N ASP A 98 -24.50 -54.08 5.64
CA ASP A 98 -23.63 -55.21 5.26
C ASP A 98 -23.60 -56.34 6.31
N THR A 99 -24.16 -56.10 7.51
CA THR A 99 -24.24 -57.10 8.56
C THR A 99 -25.67 -57.37 8.99
N LYS A 100 -26.05 -58.65 9.08
CA LYS A 100 -27.31 -59.09 9.71
C LYS A 100 -27.45 -58.42 11.08
N PRO A 101 -28.55 -57.70 11.38
CA PRO A 101 -28.73 -57.07 12.67
C PRO A 101 -28.70 -58.14 13.77
N LYS A 102 -27.94 -57.90 14.85
CA LYS A 102 -27.76 -58.84 15.97
C LYS A 102 -28.92 -58.83 16.97
N THR A 103 -29.98 -58.05 16.74
CA THR A 103 -31.06 -57.84 17.71
C THR A 103 -32.41 -58.33 17.16
N HIS A 104 -32.78 -59.51 17.66
CA HIS A 104 -34.11 -60.11 17.85
C HIS A 104 -35.34 -59.74 16.99
N ARG A 105 -35.96 -60.86 16.54
CA ARG A 105 -37.40 -61.18 16.39
C ARG A 105 -38.11 -61.08 15.03
N PHE A 106 -37.49 -60.55 13.99
CA PHE A 106 -37.97 -60.79 12.63
C PHE A 106 -36.85 -61.38 11.78
N ASP A 107 -37.06 -62.62 11.36
CA ASP A 107 -36.21 -63.34 10.42
C ASP A 107 -36.39 -62.70 9.03
N LEU A 108 -35.83 -61.51 8.83
CA LEU A 108 -35.73 -60.87 7.52
C LEU A 108 -34.49 -61.42 6.82
N SER A 109 -34.53 -62.72 6.52
CA SER A 109 -33.67 -63.32 5.52
C SER A 109 -34.23 -62.95 4.15
N LEU A 110 -33.86 -61.79 3.60
CA LEU A 110 -33.85 -61.47 2.17
C LEU A 110 -33.24 -60.07 2.02
N SER A 111 -32.47 -59.90 0.96
CA SER A 111 -31.75 -58.69 0.57
C SER A 111 -32.69 -57.52 0.18
N THR A 112 -33.47 -57.01 1.12
CA THR A 112 -34.30 -55.82 0.87
C THR A 112 -33.44 -54.57 0.97
N ASP A 113 -33.29 -53.90 -0.16
CA ASP A 113 -32.76 -52.54 -0.23
C ASP A 113 -33.68 -51.62 0.60
N TYR A 114 -33.10 -50.91 1.57
CA TYR A 114 -33.79 -49.87 2.34
C TYR A 114 -33.31 -48.50 1.89
N PHE A 115 -34.20 -47.52 1.91
CA PHE A 115 -33.90 -46.12 1.67
C PHE A 115 -34.00 -45.37 2.99
N ALA A 116 -32.92 -44.71 3.38
CA ALA A 116 -32.96 -43.74 4.46
C ALA A 116 -33.53 -42.45 3.92
N ARG A 117 -34.70 -42.05 4.45
CA ARG A 117 -35.32 -40.76 4.16
C ARG A 117 -35.12 -39.85 5.36
N TYR A 118 -34.29 -38.83 5.19
CA TYR A 118 -33.97 -37.86 6.22
C TYR A 118 -34.46 -36.48 5.86
N LYS A 119 -35.05 -35.82 6.86
CA LYS A 119 -35.35 -34.40 6.79
C LYS A 119 -34.07 -33.62 7.05
N ILE A 120 -33.75 -32.74 6.10
CA ILE A 120 -32.63 -31.83 6.20
C ILE A 120 -33.09 -30.66 7.07
N LYS A 121 -32.31 -30.36 8.11
CA LYS A 121 -32.49 -29.21 8.98
C LYS A 121 -31.13 -28.78 9.49
N ASP A 122 -30.65 -27.64 8.99
CA ASP A 122 -29.36 -27.04 9.34
C ASP A 122 -28.14 -27.97 9.19
N TRP A 123 -28.07 -28.71 8.08
CA TRP A 123 -26.89 -29.54 7.79
C TRP A 123 -25.76 -28.67 7.26
N VAL A 124 -24.53 -29.00 7.66
CA VAL A 124 -23.33 -28.31 7.17
C VAL A 124 -22.38 -29.33 6.58
N VAL A 125 -22.11 -29.17 5.30
CA VAL A 125 -21.21 -30.02 4.54
C VAL A 125 -20.05 -29.17 4.03
N SER A 126 -18.84 -29.72 4.06
CA SER A 126 -17.65 -29.07 3.52
C SER A 126 -16.99 -29.94 2.46
N VAL A 127 -16.47 -29.28 1.44
CA VAL A 127 -15.81 -29.94 0.32
C VAL A 127 -14.42 -29.32 0.16
N PRO A 128 -13.35 -30.11 0.08
CA PRO A 128 -12.03 -29.58 -0.26
C PRO A 128 -12.05 -29.09 -1.70
N VAL A 129 -11.59 -27.86 -1.89
CA VAL A 129 -11.59 -27.21 -3.20
C VAL A 129 -10.28 -26.49 -3.44
N LYS A 130 -9.98 -26.24 -4.72
CA LYS A 130 -8.86 -25.40 -5.11
C LYS A 130 -9.36 -24.04 -5.58
N LEU A 131 -8.45 -23.09 -5.69
CA LEU A 131 -8.73 -21.80 -6.31
C LEU A 131 -8.34 -21.84 -7.79
N ALA A 132 -9.19 -21.28 -8.64
CA ALA A 132 -8.86 -21.03 -10.04
C ALA A 132 -9.07 -19.56 -10.39
N LEU A 133 -8.20 -19.10 -11.28
CA LEU A 133 -8.29 -17.81 -11.94
C LEU A 133 -8.88 -18.00 -13.33
N ARG A 134 -9.97 -17.28 -13.62
CA ARG A 134 -10.63 -17.32 -14.92
C ARG A 134 -10.73 -15.93 -15.53
N PRO A 135 -10.25 -15.70 -16.77
CA PRO A 135 -10.48 -14.42 -17.45
C PRO A 135 -11.97 -14.09 -17.56
N LEU A 136 -12.33 -12.84 -17.30
CA LEU A 136 -13.69 -12.31 -17.39
C LEU A 136 -13.90 -11.69 -18.79
N PRO A 137 -14.87 -12.16 -19.59
CA PRO A 137 -15.14 -11.60 -20.92
C PRO A 137 -15.53 -10.12 -20.86
N LYS A 138 -14.99 -9.31 -21.79
CA LYS A 138 -15.21 -7.84 -21.82
C LYS A 138 -16.65 -7.42 -22.07
N ASP A 139 -17.43 -8.29 -22.70
CA ASP A 139 -18.84 -8.13 -23.02
C ASP A 139 -19.78 -8.54 -21.88
N SER A 140 -19.25 -9.14 -20.81
CA SER A 140 -20.07 -9.54 -19.66
C SER A 140 -20.57 -8.32 -18.86
N PRO A 141 -21.82 -8.34 -18.35
CA PRO A 141 -22.35 -7.30 -17.46
C PRO A 141 -21.44 -7.05 -16.25
N GLU A 142 -20.82 -8.10 -15.72
CA GLU A 142 -19.91 -8.05 -14.60
C GLU A 142 -18.64 -7.26 -14.92
N TYR A 143 -18.10 -7.43 -16.13
CA TYR A 143 -16.95 -6.66 -16.58
C TYR A 143 -17.30 -5.17 -16.68
N GLN A 144 -18.48 -4.86 -17.23
CA GLN A 144 -18.95 -3.48 -17.34
C GLN A 144 -19.15 -2.83 -15.96
N SER A 145 -19.78 -3.54 -15.02
CA SER A 145 -19.94 -3.04 -13.64
C SER A 145 -18.60 -2.82 -12.94
N ALA A 146 -17.66 -3.76 -13.07
CA ALA A 146 -16.34 -3.63 -12.45
C ALA A 146 -15.54 -2.46 -13.04
N THR A 147 -15.58 -2.27 -14.35
CA THR A 147 -14.88 -1.14 -15.00
C THR A 147 -15.47 0.24 -14.65
N LYS A 148 -16.77 0.35 -14.31
CA LYS A 148 -17.35 1.60 -13.77
C LYS A 148 -16.70 2.03 -12.45
N LEU A 149 -16.17 1.08 -11.67
CA LEU A 149 -15.51 1.33 -10.38
C LEU A 149 -14.00 1.56 -10.52
N MET A 150 -13.45 1.51 -11.73
CA MET A 150 -12.02 1.70 -11.99
C MET A 150 -11.77 3.04 -12.67
N GLU A 151 -10.54 3.56 -12.55
CA GLU A 151 -10.11 4.66 -13.43
C GLU A 151 -9.99 4.17 -14.88
N LYS A 152 -10.14 5.09 -15.83
CA LYS A 152 -10.05 4.79 -17.26
C LYS A 152 -8.68 4.20 -17.60
N GLY A 153 -8.65 2.96 -18.06
CA GLY A 153 -7.44 2.26 -18.48
C GLY A 153 -7.76 0.94 -19.20
N ASP A 154 -6.79 0.42 -19.95
CA ASP A 154 -6.90 -0.89 -20.61
C ASP A 154 -6.60 -2.00 -19.59
N HIS A 155 -7.62 -2.32 -18.81
CA HIS A 155 -7.61 -3.44 -17.88
C HIS A 155 -8.13 -4.71 -18.54
N SER A 156 -7.71 -5.84 -18.02
CA SER A 156 -8.33 -7.14 -18.17
C SER A 156 -8.72 -7.65 -16.80
N LEU A 157 -9.91 -8.21 -16.72
CA LEU A 157 -10.47 -8.66 -15.46
C LEU A 157 -10.43 -10.17 -15.42
N HIS A 158 -10.22 -10.72 -14.24
CA HIS A 158 -10.22 -12.14 -14.00
C HIS A 158 -11.01 -12.42 -12.73
N GLN A 159 -11.68 -13.57 -12.66
CA GLN A 159 -12.44 -14.01 -11.50
C GLN A 159 -11.66 -15.04 -10.71
N LEU A 160 -11.63 -14.88 -9.39
CA LEU A 160 -11.21 -15.93 -8.46
C LEU A 160 -12.43 -16.78 -8.15
N LEU A 161 -12.37 -18.05 -8.53
CA LEU A 161 -13.44 -19.02 -8.37
C LEU A 161 -12.93 -20.22 -7.59
N VAL A 162 -13.85 -20.90 -6.91
CA VAL A 162 -13.61 -22.21 -6.28
C VAL A 162 -13.52 -23.29 -7.37
N ASP A 163 -12.38 -23.77 -7.82
CA ASP A 163 -12.33 -24.76 -8.92
C ASP A 163 -12.98 -26.10 -8.53
N THR A 164 -14.09 -26.43 -9.18
CA THR A 164 -14.81 -27.71 -9.01
C THR A 164 -14.30 -28.84 -9.89
N SER A 165 -13.52 -28.53 -10.93
CA SER A 165 -13.03 -29.54 -11.89
C SER A 165 -12.07 -30.56 -11.24
N GLN A 166 -11.46 -30.19 -10.12
CA GLN A 166 -10.54 -31.03 -9.36
C GLN A 166 -11.12 -31.51 -8.01
N VAL A 167 -12.41 -31.30 -7.77
CA VAL A 167 -13.04 -31.73 -6.51
C VAL A 167 -13.09 -33.25 -6.49
N GLY A 168 -12.38 -33.83 -5.53
CA GLY A 168 -12.56 -35.23 -5.16
C GLY A 168 -13.87 -35.38 -4.40
N TRP A 169 -14.99 -35.55 -5.09
CA TRP A 169 -16.33 -35.67 -4.47
C TRP A 169 -16.44 -36.80 -3.44
N GLN A 170 -15.52 -37.78 -3.48
CA GLN A 170 -15.39 -38.83 -2.46
C GLN A 170 -14.74 -38.36 -1.14
N GLN A 171 -14.36 -37.09 -1.05
CA GLN A 171 -13.72 -36.45 0.10
C GLN A 171 -14.62 -35.41 0.76
N ILE A 172 -15.93 -35.45 0.48
CA ILE A 172 -16.91 -34.64 1.20
C ILE A 172 -16.80 -34.94 2.70
N ARG A 173 -16.75 -33.88 3.51
CA ARG A 173 -16.76 -33.97 4.97
C ARG A 173 -18.06 -33.39 5.49
N VAL A 174 -18.84 -34.21 6.18
CA VAL A 174 -20.03 -33.77 6.89
C VAL A 174 -19.60 -33.20 8.23
N ILE A 175 -19.77 -31.89 8.40
CA ILE A 175 -19.38 -31.17 9.63
C ILE A 175 -20.51 -31.26 10.66
N ASP A 176 -21.75 -31.06 10.20
CA ASP A 176 -22.94 -31.25 11.02
C ASP A 176 -24.01 -31.96 10.19
N PHE A 177 -24.45 -33.12 10.68
CA PHE A 177 -25.49 -33.93 10.04
C PHE A 177 -26.89 -33.72 10.66
N GLY A 178 -27.03 -32.61 11.39
CA GLY A 178 -28.25 -32.19 12.07
C GLY A 178 -28.67 -33.17 13.17
N GLU A 179 -29.89 -32.99 13.64
CA GLU A 179 -30.51 -33.84 14.66
C GLU A 179 -31.55 -34.77 14.05
N TRP A 180 -31.81 -35.90 14.71
CA TRP A 180 -32.93 -36.77 14.37
C TRP A 180 -34.25 -36.01 14.43
N GLN A 181 -35.03 -36.10 13.35
CA GLN A 181 -36.36 -35.49 13.23
C GLN A 181 -37.45 -36.58 13.29
N ASP A 182 -38.67 -36.19 13.68
CA ASP A 182 -39.83 -37.09 13.75
C ASP A 182 -40.16 -37.74 12.40
N GLU A 183 -39.89 -37.04 11.30
CA GLU A 183 -40.22 -37.48 9.95
C GLU A 183 -39.12 -38.33 9.29
N ASP A 184 -38.00 -38.53 9.97
CA ASP A 184 -36.94 -39.39 9.45
C ASP A 184 -37.41 -40.84 9.45
N THR A 185 -37.24 -41.55 8.34
CA THR A 185 -37.78 -42.91 8.18
C THR A 185 -36.85 -43.82 7.40
N LEU A 186 -37.00 -45.14 7.61
CA LEU A 186 -36.45 -46.17 6.73
C LEU A 186 -37.58 -46.71 5.88
N LEU A 187 -37.44 -46.61 4.56
CA LEU A 187 -38.40 -47.10 3.59
C LEU A 187 -37.85 -48.38 2.96
N SER A 188 -38.61 -49.46 2.99
CA SER A 188 -38.29 -50.62 2.15
C SER A 188 -38.54 -50.30 0.67
N ARG A 189 -38.00 -51.12 -0.24
CA ARG A 189 -38.28 -51.03 -1.68
C ARG A 189 -39.77 -51.03 -2.04
N ASP A 190 -40.61 -51.65 -1.22
CA ASP A 190 -42.07 -51.73 -1.40
C ASP A 190 -42.81 -50.53 -0.76
N GLY A 191 -42.08 -49.53 -0.26
CA GLY A 191 -42.64 -48.33 0.36
C GLY A 191 -43.14 -48.53 1.80
N ILE A 192 -42.93 -49.71 2.40
CA ILE A 192 -43.27 -49.96 3.80
C ILE A 192 -42.29 -49.20 4.69
N THR A 193 -42.83 -48.28 5.48
CA THR A 193 -42.10 -47.46 6.45
C THR A 193 -41.82 -48.25 7.72
N THR A 194 -40.55 -48.34 8.09
CA THR A 194 -40.10 -48.79 9.41
C THR A 194 -39.54 -47.59 10.17
N LEU A 195 -40.04 -47.38 11.40
CA LEU A 195 -39.45 -46.44 12.35
C LEU A 195 -38.14 -47.05 12.84
N GLU A 196 -37.03 -46.37 12.56
CA GLU A 196 -35.76 -46.64 13.23
C GLU A 196 -35.94 -46.26 14.72
N GLU A 197 -35.27 -46.97 15.64
CA GLU A 197 -35.20 -46.52 17.04
C GLU A 197 -34.43 -45.19 17.07
N LYS A 198 -35.16 -44.07 17.15
CA LYS A 198 -34.61 -42.71 17.12
C LYS A 198 -34.86 -42.01 18.43
N LYS A 199 -33.89 -41.21 18.83
CA LYS A 199 -34.07 -40.20 19.86
C LYS A 199 -34.08 -38.84 19.20
N VAL A 200 -35.29 -38.38 18.91
CA VAL A 200 -35.55 -37.08 18.28
C VAL A 200 -34.86 -35.98 19.10
N GLY A 201 -34.16 -35.08 18.42
CA GLY A 201 -33.34 -34.02 19.04
C GLY A 201 -31.91 -34.43 19.42
N GLU A 202 -31.52 -35.71 19.33
CA GLU A 202 -30.10 -36.09 19.40
C GLU A 202 -29.42 -35.88 18.03
N LYS A 203 -28.13 -35.48 18.05
CA LYS A 203 -27.33 -35.31 16.82
C LYS A 203 -27.19 -36.63 16.06
N ARG A 204 -27.36 -36.58 14.74
CA ARG A 204 -27.05 -37.71 13.86
C ARG A 204 -25.54 -37.86 13.70
N SER A 205 -25.06 -39.09 13.65
CA SER A 205 -23.66 -39.40 13.33
C SER A 205 -23.56 -39.85 11.89
N PHE A 206 -22.94 -39.04 11.03
CA PHE A 206 -22.67 -39.47 9.65
C PHE A 206 -21.70 -40.66 9.63
N ASP A 207 -20.81 -40.78 10.61
CA ASP A 207 -19.84 -41.88 10.68
C ASP A 207 -20.50 -43.23 10.94
N ASP A 208 -21.67 -43.26 11.59
CA ASP A 208 -22.43 -44.48 11.87
C ASP A 208 -23.16 -45.01 10.62
N GLU A 209 -23.22 -44.23 9.53
CA GLU A 209 -23.90 -44.64 8.31
C GLU A 209 -23.11 -45.66 7.48
N PRO A 210 -23.78 -46.61 6.80
CA PRO A 210 -23.12 -47.60 5.94
C PRO A 210 -22.37 -46.95 4.77
N ALA A 211 -21.32 -47.63 4.27
CA ALA A 211 -20.50 -47.13 3.16
C ALA A 211 -21.32 -46.80 1.90
N LEU A 212 -22.36 -47.59 1.60
CA LEU A 212 -23.23 -47.34 0.45
C LEU A 212 -24.06 -46.06 0.62
N PHE A 213 -24.54 -45.78 1.84
CA PHE A 213 -25.24 -44.53 2.15
C PHE A 213 -24.31 -43.34 1.90
N LYS A 214 -23.10 -43.38 2.47
CA LYS A 214 -22.10 -42.31 2.34
C LYS A 214 -21.77 -42.02 0.88
N ARG A 215 -21.55 -43.07 0.07
CA ARG A 215 -21.27 -42.92 -1.37
C ARG A 215 -22.43 -42.28 -2.15
N ASN A 216 -23.67 -42.66 -1.86
CA ASN A 216 -24.83 -42.07 -2.53
C ASN A 216 -25.08 -40.64 -2.07
N PHE A 217 -24.90 -40.37 -0.78
CA PHE A 217 -24.92 -39.03 -0.22
C PHE A 217 -23.93 -38.11 -0.96
N ASP A 218 -22.68 -38.56 -1.12
CA ASP A 218 -21.64 -37.78 -1.81
C ASP A 218 -22.04 -37.43 -3.26
N LEU A 219 -22.62 -38.38 -4.00
CA LEU A 219 -23.11 -38.16 -5.35
C LEU A 219 -24.23 -37.11 -5.42
N HIS A 220 -25.20 -37.19 -4.51
CA HIS A 220 -26.30 -36.23 -4.46
C HIS A 220 -25.85 -34.83 -4.04
N ILE A 221 -24.94 -34.72 -3.08
CA ILE A 221 -24.34 -33.43 -2.71
C ILE A 221 -23.53 -32.85 -3.87
N ALA A 222 -22.79 -33.68 -4.61
CA ALA A 222 -22.06 -33.23 -5.79
C ALA A 222 -22.97 -32.60 -6.85
N HIS A 223 -24.10 -33.25 -7.18
CA HIS A 223 -25.09 -32.69 -8.11
C HIS A 223 -25.73 -31.41 -7.58
N ALA A 224 -26.05 -31.36 -6.29
CA ALA A 224 -26.57 -30.16 -5.64
C ALA A 224 -25.57 -28.99 -5.75
N PHE A 225 -24.26 -29.27 -5.67
CA PHE A 225 -23.20 -28.29 -5.86
C PHE A 225 -23.04 -27.80 -7.30
N GLU A 226 -23.17 -28.68 -8.29
CA GLU A 226 -23.13 -28.29 -9.70
C GLU A 226 -24.21 -27.25 -10.04
N THR A 227 -25.35 -27.30 -9.35
CA THR A 227 -26.39 -26.29 -9.48
C THR A 227 -25.96 -24.95 -8.87
N LEU A 228 -25.40 -24.95 -7.66
CA LEU A 228 -24.81 -23.74 -7.05
C LEU A 228 -23.72 -23.12 -7.93
N TRP A 229 -22.91 -23.97 -8.58
CA TRP A 229 -21.88 -23.58 -9.53
C TRP A 229 -22.44 -22.83 -10.73
N LYS A 230 -23.48 -23.38 -11.37
CA LYS A 230 -24.13 -22.78 -12.55
C LYS A 230 -24.67 -21.37 -12.24
N ASP A 231 -25.05 -21.13 -10.99
CA ASP A 231 -25.53 -19.82 -10.52
C ASP A 231 -24.44 -18.84 -10.09
N ASN A 232 -23.15 -19.19 -10.30
CA ASN A 232 -21.96 -18.37 -10.03
C ASN A 232 -21.70 -18.10 -8.53
N LEU A 233 -22.29 -18.90 -7.63
CA LEU A 233 -22.16 -18.75 -6.18
C LEU A 233 -20.80 -19.14 -5.61
N THR A 234 -19.92 -19.67 -6.45
CA THR A 234 -18.57 -20.11 -6.12
C THR A 234 -17.49 -19.06 -6.37
N ARG A 235 -17.91 -17.86 -6.75
CA ARG A 235 -17.03 -16.72 -6.96
C ARG A 235 -16.59 -16.11 -5.64
N LEU A 236 -15.29 -16.03 -5.45
CA LEU A 236 -14.65 -15.42 -4.29
C LEU A 236 -14.16 -14.00 -4.57
N GLY A 237 -13.92 -13.65 -5.84
CA GLY A 237 -13.37 -12.35 -6.18
C GLY A 237 -13.31 -12.06 -7.67
N THR A 238 -12.86 -10.85 -8.00
CA THR A 238 -12.42 -10.43 -9.33
C THR A 238 -11.22 -9.53 -9.14
N PHE A 239 -10.27 -9.59 -10.06
CA PHE A 239 -9.03 -8.83 -10.02
C PHE A 239 -8.75 -8.27 -11.39
N ALA A 240 -8.06 -7.15 -11.43
CA ALA A 240 -7.64 -6.50 -12.65
C ALA A 240 -6.16 -6.76 -12.92
N THR A 241 -5.85 -7.14 -14.15
CA THR A 241 -4.51 -7.19 -14.75
C THR A 241 -4.49 -6.20 -15.91
N SER A 242 -3.33 -5.79 -16.41
CA SER A 242 -3.26 -4.96 -17.63
C SER A 242 -2.78 -5.79 -18.81
N ASP A 243 -3.56 -5.82 -19.89
CA ASP A 243 -3.26 -6.62 -21.09
C ASP A 243 -2.56 -5.82 -22.21
N LYS A 244 -2.50 -4.48 -22.13
CA LYS A 244 -1.96 -3.62 -23.20
C LYS A 244 -1.10 -2.46 -22.68
N TYR A 245 -0.04 -2.18 -23.45
CA TYR A 245 1.07 -1.29 -23.11
C TYR A 245 0.83 0.21 -23.35
N ASP A 246 -0.31 0.61 -23.96
CA ASP A 246 -0.44 1.94 -24.56
C ASP A 246 -0.88 3.04 -23.56
N ILE A 247 -1.54 2.67 -22.45
CA ILE A 247 -1.83 3.57 -21.31
C ILE A 247 -1.56 2.77 -20.04
N LYS A 248 -0.33 2.82 -19.53
CA LYS A 248 0.08 2.07 -18.33
C LYS A 248 -0.42 2.77 -17.06
N PRO A 249 -1.27 2.14 -16.24
CA PRO A 249 -1.37 2.50 -14.83
C PRO A 249 0.04 2.40 -14.21
N GLU A 250 0.43 3.35 -13.37
CA GLU A 250 1.78 3.41 -12.79
C GLU A 250 2.07 2.18 -11.90
N LEU A 251 1.01 1.54 -11.38
CA LEU A 251 1.04 0.38 -10.48
C LEU A 251 0.25 -0.82 -11.03
N ALA A 252 0.28 -1.08 -12.34
CA ALA A 252 -0.47 -2.19 -12.92
C ALA A 252 0.03 -3.57 -12.44
N VAL A 253 -0.92 -4.41 -12.01
CA VAL A 253 -0.68 -5.81 -11.62
C VAL A 253 -0.36 -6.64 -12.87
N LYS A 254 0.76 -7.36 -12.81
CA LYS A 254 1.22 -8.26 -13.87
C LYS A 254 0.89 -9.72 -13.57
N ASP A 255 1.11 -10.15 -12.34
CA ASP A 255 0.92 -11.54 -11.91
C ASP A 255 0.43 -11.57 -10.47
N VAL A 256 -0.40 -12.57 -10.15
CA VAL A 256 -1.04 -12.78 -8.85
C VAL A 256 -0.93 -14.26 -8.46
N ARG A 257 -0.41 -14.51 -7.25
CA ARG A 257 -0.45 -15.82 -6.60
C ARG A 257 -1.34 -15.79 -5.37
N HIS A 258 -1.85 -16.96 -5.01
CA HIS A 258 -2.72 -17.12 -3.85
C HIS A 258 -2.05 -18.01 -2.83
N GLN A 259 -2.18 -17.63 -1.56
CA GLN A 259 -1.68 -18.41 -0.44
C GLN A 259 -2.63 -18.30 0.75
N THR A 260 -2.96 -19.43 1.36
CA THR A 260 -3.59 -19.48 2.69
C THR A 260 -2.52 -19.30 3.76
N TYR A 261 -2.80 -18.41 4.70
CA TYR A 261 -1.86 -17.96 5.70
C TYR A 261 -2.47 -18.08 7.09
N GLY A 262 -1.73 -18.73 7.99
CA GLY A 262 -2.20 -19.00 9.34
C GLY A 262 -2.07 -17.83 10.27
N TYR A 263 -3.10 -17.61 11.07
CA TYR A 263 -3.00 -16.72 12.20
C TYR A 263 -2.21 -17.38 13.34
N THR A 264 -1.25 -16.64 13.89
CA THR A 264 -0.46 -17.06 15.05
C THR A 264 -0.91 -16.25 16.25
N ASP A 265 -1.36 -16.90 17.32
CA ASP A 265 -1.82 -16.19 18.52
C ASP A 265 -0.64 -15.47 19.19
N PRO A 266 -0.64 -14.12 19.27
CA PRO A 266 0.51 -13.36 19.80
C PRO A 266 0.85 -13.69 21.26
N ALA A 267 -0.11 -14.19 22.05
CA ALA A 267 0.11 -14.52 23.46
C ALA A 267 0.86 -15.85 23.63
N THR A 268 0.66 -16.80 22.73
CA THR A 268 1.26 -18.15 22.81
C THR A 268 2.32 -18.39 21.74
N ASN A 269 2.39 -17.53 20.74
CA ASN A 269 3.18 -17.69 19.51
C ASN A 269 2.89 -19.02 18.79
N ALA A 270 1.70 -19.58 19.00
CA ALA A 270 1.27 -20.86 18.43
C ALA A 270 0.29 -20.63 17.27
N PHE A 271 0.38 -21.50 16.27
CA PHE A 271 -0.55 -21.52 15.15
C PHE A 271 -1.96 -21.85 15.62
N VAL A 272 -2.94 -21.07 15.18
CA VAL A 272 -4.34 -21.31 15.47
C VAL A 272 -4.93 -22.27 14.44
N SER A 273 -5.46 -23.40 14.91
CA SER A 273 -6.11 -24.39 14.07
C SER A 273 -7.29 -23.79 13.28
N HIS A 274 -7.56 -24.34 12.09
CA HIS A 274 -8.73 -23.98 11.29
C HIS A 274 -10.02 -24.56 11.90
N GLY A 275 -11.18 -24.01 11.51
CA GLY A 275 -12.50 -24.54 11.92
C GLY A 275 -12.91 -24.22 13.37
N ILE A 276 -12.10 -23.48 14.12
CA ILE A 276 -12.44 -22.92 15.44
C ILE A 276 -12.63 -21.40 15.35
N PRO A 277 -13.31 -20.73 16.31
CA PRO A 277 -13.62 -19.30 16.21
C PRO A 277 -12.41 -18.39 15.95
N LYS A 278 -11.27 -18.64 16.61
CA LYS A 278 -10.02 -17.90 16.35
C LYS A 278 -9.41 -18.21 14.97
N GLY A 279 -9.72 -19.37 14.38
CA GLY A 279 -9.28 -19.77 13.04
C GLY A 279 -9.91 -18.91 11.93
N ASN A 280 -10.97 -18.16 12.24
CA ASN A 280 -11.55 -17.15 11.34
C ASN A 280 -10.58 -15.99 11.02
N LEU A 281 -9.46 -15.89 11.76
CA LEU A 281 -8.38 -14.94 11.54
C LEU A 281 -7.32 -15.42 10.54
N ASN A 282 -7.41 -16.67 10.05
CA ASN A 282 -6.58 -17.13 8.94
C ASN A 282 -6.86 -16.24 7.71
N CYS A 283 -5.84 -15.97 6.90
CA CYS A 283 -5.95 -15.09 5.75
C CYS A 283 -5.80 -15.83 4.43
N LEU A 284 -6.51 -15.36 3.40
CA LEU A 284 -6.15 -15.59 2.01
C LEU A 284 -5.30 -14.40 1.56
N LEU A 285 -4.08 -14.67 1.15
CA LEU A 285 -3.14 -13.70 0.62
C LEU A 285 -3.20 -13.71 -0.90
N TYR A 286 -3.27 -12.51 -1.46
CA TYR A 286 -3.04 -12.19 -2.87
C TYR A 286 -1.64 -11.60 -2.94
N LEU A 287 -0.72 -12.35 -3.54
CA LEU A 287 0.69 -12.02 -3.63
C LEU A 287 0.96 -11.52 -5.05
N GLU A 288 1.14 -10.21 -5.20
CA GLU A 288 1.12 -9.53 -6.49
C GLU A 288 2.48 -8.96 -6.87
N THR A 289 2.77 -9.01 -8.17
CA THR A 289 3.91 -8.33 -8.77
C THR A 289 3.45 -7.28 -9.77
N LEU A 290 4.18 -6.16 -9.80
CA LEU A 290 3.79 -4.98 -10.57
C LEU A 290 4.76 -4.72 -11.73
N GLY A 291 4.25 -4.14 -12.81
CA GLY A 291 5.06 -3.65 -13.93
C GLY A 291 5.83 -4.76 -14.65
N GLN A 292 7.16 -4.66 -14.71
CA GLN A 292 8.02 -5.66 -15.36
C GLN A 292 8.56 -6.73 -14.41
N ASN A 293 8.29 -6.63 -13.11
CA ASN A 293 8.76 -7.61 -12.14
C ASN A 293 8.11 -8.98 -12.42
N HIS A 294 8.79 -10.04 -12.02
CA HIS A 294 8.29 -11.40 -12.12
C HIS A 294 8.10 -11.96 -10.71
N PRO A 295 7.08 -12.80 -10.48
CA PRO A 295 6.94 -13.44 -9.19
C PRO A 295 8.15 -14.37 -8.94
N PRO A 296 8.56 -14.54 -7.68
CA PRO A 296 9.64 -15.47 -7.29
C PRO A 296 9.42 -16.86 -7.89
N ALA A 297 10.47 -17.59 -8.25
CA ALA A 297 10.30 -18.96 -8.75
C ALA A 297 9.56 -19.82 -7.70
N PRO A 298 8.62 -20.72 -8.07
CA PRO A 298 7.83 -21.47 -7.08
C PRO A 298 8.67 -22.23 -6.03
N GLU A 299 9.86 -22.69 -6.41
CA GLU A 299 10.78 -23.43 -5.54
C GLU A 299 11.77 -22.54 -4.76
N SER A 300 11.77 -21.22 -4.99
CA SER A 300 12.69 -20.30 -4.33
C SER A 300 12.27 -19.97 -2.89
N ASP A 301 13.27 -19.78 -2.03
CA ASP A 301 13.09 -19.29 -0.66
C ASP A 301 12.59 -17.83 -0.72
N GLY A 302 11.29 -17.63 -0.49
CA GLY A 302 10.60 -16.35 -0.73
C GLY A 302 9.38 -16.44 -1.66
N SER A 303 9.16 -17.60 -2.31
CA SER A 303 7.94 -17.85 -3.09
C SER A 303 6.68 -17.94 -2.22
N VAL A 304 6.86 -18.21 -0.93
CA VAL A 304 5.82 -18.38 0.09
C VAL A 304 6.10 -17.45 1.26
N LEU A 305 5.07 -16.84 1.83
CA LEU A 305 5.20 -16.07 3.07
C LEU A 305 4.98 -16.97 4.29
N HIS A 306 5.90 -16.98 5.24
CA HIS A 306 5.81 -17.82 6.45
C HIS A 306 5.08 -17.10 7.58
N THR A 307 4.34 -17.84 8.41
CA THR A 307 3.62 -17.31 9.59
C THR A 307 4.54 -16.74 10.67
N SER A 308 5.81 -17.18 10.70
CA SER A 308 6.87 -16.59 11.51
C SER A 308 7.10 -15.11 11.22
N ASN A 309 6.68 -14.65 10.04
CA ASN A 309 6.83 -13.26 9.63
C ASN A 309 5.78 -12.34 10.28
N GLY A 310 4.84 -12.85 11.08
CA GLY A 310 3.87 -12.02 11.80
C GLY A 310 2.49 -11.97 11.15
N ASN A 311 1.51 -11.41 11.85
CA ASN A 311 0.11 -11.47 11.44
C ASN A 311 -0.27 -10.32 10.49
N PHE A 312 -1.12 -10.61 9.50
CA PHE A 312 -1.75 -9.62 8.62
C PHE A 312 -3.06 -9.05 9.20
N THR A 313 -3.37 -9.33 10.45
CA THR A 313 -4.55 -8.82 11.17
C THR A 313 -4.16 -8.50 12.60
N GLU A 314 -4.81 -7.52 13.22
CA GLU A 314 -4.59 -7.23 14.66
C GLU A 314 -5.27 -8.27 15.58
N GLY A 315 -6.04 -9.20 15.01
CA GLY A 315 -6.75 -10.24 15.73
C GLY A 315 -8.00 -9.72 16.47
N GLY A 316 -8.44 -10.48 17.46
CA GLY A 316 -9.67 -10.21 18.22
C GLY A 316 -10.92 -10.88 17.63
N ASP A 317 -12.09 -10.53 18.14
CA ASP A 317 -13.37 -11.01 17.63
C ASP A 317 -13.92 -10.02 16.60
N TYR A 318 -14.07 -10.49 15.37
CA TYR A 318 -14.62 -9.71 14.28
C TYR A 318 -15.99 -9.17 14.64
N TYR A 319 -16.91 -9.97 15.20
CA TYR A 319 -18.32 -9.62 15.35
C TYR A 319 -18.53 -8.56 16.43
N THR A 320 -17.71 -8.53 17.47
CA THR A 320 -17.80 -7.54 18.54
C THR A 320 -16.89 -6.33 18.35
N SER A 321 -15.92 -6.38 17.41
CA SER A 321 -15.02 -5.26 17.15
C SER A 321 -15.78 -4.08 16.52
N GLU A 322 -15.52 -2.87 17.04
CA GLU A 322 -15.99 -1.60 16.45
C GLU A 322 -15.24 -1.26 15.15
N SER A 323 -14.03 -1.80 14.96
CA SER A 323 -13.19 -1.56 13.79
C SER A 323 -12.99 -2.86 13.02
N LYS A 324 -13.89 -3.09 12.06
CA LYS A 324 -13.83 -4.25 11.14
C LYS A 324 -12.65 -4.16 10.17
N SER A 325 -12.15 -2.95 9.93
CA SER A 325 -11.00 -2.66 9.05
C SER A 325 -9.74 -3.44 9.42
N LYS A 326 -9.53 -3.68 10.72
CA LYS A 326 -8.36 -4.35 11.30
C LYS A 326 -8.18 -5.82 10.88
N PHE A 327 -9.21 -6.40 10.26
CA PHE A 327 -9.25 -7.81 9.86
C PHE A 327 -8.82 -8.02 8.41
N GLY A 328 -8.50 -6.96 7.68
CA GLY A 328 -7.91 -7.05 6.35
C GLY A 328 -6.75 -6.08 6.23
N THR A 329 -5.78 -6.44 5.41
CA THR A 329 -4.58 -5.64 5.23
C THR A 329 -4.21 -5.55 3.76
N TYR A 330 -3.89 -4.34 3.32
CA TYR A 330 -3.19 -4.06 2.09
C TYR A 330 -1.76 -3.64 2.43
N MET A 331 -0.79 -4.13 1.67
CA MET A 331 0.59 -3.70 1.76
C MET A 331 1.15 -3.40 0.37
N LEU A 332 1.90 -2.30 0.27
CA LEU A 332 2.61 -1.88 -0.93
C LEU A 332 4.08 -1.63 -0.60
N SER A 333 4.97 -2.28 -1.33
CA SER A 333 6.40 -2.30 -1.03
C SER A 333 7.04 -0.92 -1.05
N ARG A 334 7.99 -0.70 -0.13
CA ARG A 334 8.81 0.53 -0.10
C ARG A 334 9.46 0.82 -1.45
N LYS A 335 9.90 -0.22 -2.15
CA LYS A 335 10.57 -0.14 -3.45
C LYS A 335 9.67 0.47 -4.51
N VAL A 336 8.38 0.18 -4.44
CA VAL A 336 7.39 0.70 -5.39
C VAL A 336 6.90 2.08 -4.96
N PHE A 337 6.39 2.19 -3.72
CA PHE A 337 5.78 3.44 -3.26
C PHE A 337 6.82 4.50 -2.91
N LEU A 338 7.69 4.25 -1.93
CA LEU A 338 8.64 5.25 -1.45
C LEU A 338 9.74 5.52 -2.48
N GLU A 339 10.47 4.48 -2.89
CA GLU A 339 11.67 4.63 -3.74
C GLU A 339 11.32 4.80 -5.22
N GLY A 340 10.36 4.02 -5.72
CA GLY A 340 9.98 3.98 -7.13
C GLY A 340 9.17 5.21 -7.57
N TYR A 341 8.36 5.75 -6.66
CA TYR A 341 7.41 6.81 -6.97
C TYR A 341 7.64 8.08 -6.13
N PHE A 342 7.45 8.01 -4.81
CA PHE A 342 7.35 9.18 -3.94
C PHE A 342 8.66 10.00 -3.89
N LEU A 343 9.80 9.37 -3.60
CA LEU A 343 11.11 10.03 -3.51
C LEU A 343 11.52 10.69 -4.82
N ARG A 344 11.14 10.10 -5.97
CA ARG A 344 11.43 10.69 -7.30
C ARG A 344 10.78 12.05 -7.46
N GLN A 345 9.54 12.20 -6.99
CA GLN A 345 8.85 13.50 -7.03
C GLN A 345 9.56 14.55 -6.16
N LEU A 346 10.17 14.12 -5.06
CA LEU A 346 10.88 15.01 -4.14
C LEU A 346 12.24 15.51 -4.66
N THR A 347 12.79 14.93 -5.73
CA THR A 347 14.07 15.41 -6.32
C THR A 347 13.98 16.84 -6.84
N GLN A 348 12.77 17.37 -7.09
CA GLN A 348 12.56 18.76 -7.44
C GLN A 348 13.00 19.72 -6.32
N PHE A 349 12.82 19.34 -5.04
CA PHE A 349 13.30 20.13 -3.90
C PHE A 349 14.83 20.12 -3.81
N ASN A 350 15.47 18.99 -4.14
CA ASN A 350 16.93 18.88 -4.26
C ASN A 350 17.48 19.92 -5.25
N ARG A 351 16.84 20.02 -6.41
CA ARG A 351 17.21 20.96 -7.48
C ARG A 351 16.95 22.42 -7.11
N LEU A 352 15.78 22.71 -6.53
CA LEU A 352 15.36 24.07 -6.22
C LEU A 352 16.24 24.74 -5.15
N MET A 353 16.64 23.98 -4.13
CA MET A 353 17.36 24.50 -2.97
C MET A 353 18.89 24.45 -3.11
N HIS A 354 19.39 23.92 -4.23
CA HIS A 354 20.81 23.85 -4.51
C HIS A 354 21.36 25.24 -4.87
N LEU A 355 22.44 25.64 -4.17
CA LEU A 355 23.23 26.83 -4.52
C LEU A 355 24.61 26.39 -5.03
N ASN A 356 24.90 26.76 -6.26
CA ASN A 356 26.20 26.53 -6.91
C ASN A 356 26.97 27.86 -6.99
N ILE A 357 28.27 27.85 -6.63
CA ILE A 357 29.15 29.01 -6.73
C ILE A 357 29.95 28.93 -8.04
N VAL A 358 29.45 29.63 -9.06
CA VAL A 358 29.99 29.60 -10.43
C VAL A 358 31.30 30.37 -10.58
N GLU A 359 31.39 31.57 -10.00
CA GLU A 359 32.59 32.41 -10.09
C GLU A 359 32.91 33.01 -8.72
N ARG A 360 34.20 33.01 -8.39
CA ARG A 360 34.79 33.74 -7.27
C ARG A 360 35.94 34.55 -7.85
N LYS A 361 35.92 35.89 -7.79
CA LYS A 361 36.97 36.71 -8.39
C LYS A 361 37.38 37.84 -7.47
N GLY A 362 38.67 37.84 -7.11
CA GLY A 362 39.35 38.99 -6.51
C GLY A 362 40.26 39.63 -7.55
N THR A 363 40.17 40.94 -7.78
CA THR A 363 41.12 41.68 -8.63
C THR A 363 41.75 42.82 -7.84
N PRO A 364 43.05 42.73 -7.49
CA PRO A 364 43.78 43.87 -6.94
C PRO A 364 44.22 44.83 -8.05
N ASP A 365 44.21 46.13 -7.74
CA ASP A 365 44.93 47.14 -8.51
C ASP A 365 45.64 48.10 -7.55
N GLY A 366 46.97 48.16 -7.63
CA GLY A 366 47.82 48.89 -6.69
C GLY A 366 48.76 49.85 -7.39
N ARG A 367 48.75 51.13 -6.97
CA ARG A 367 49.73 52.15 -7.38
C ARG A 367 50.27 52.88 -6.14
N PHE A 368 51.44 52.44 -5.65
CA PHE A 368 52.23 53.00 -4.53
C PHE A 368 51.46 53.35 -3.23
N ILE A 369 50.59 54.38 -3.23
CA ILE A 369 49.82 54.89 -2.06
C ILE A 369 48.31 54.65 -2.23
N LYS A 370 47.83 54.39 -3.45
CA LYS A 370 46.42 54.09 -3.74
C LYS A 370 46.25 52.64 -4.12
N TRP A 371 45.20 52.01 -3.60
CA TRP A 371 44.88 50.63 -3.94
C TRP A 371 43.38 50.45 -4.12
N TYR A 372 43.04 49.48 -4.96
CA TYR A 372 41.69 49.09 -5.31
C TYR A 372 41.61 47.58 -5.23
N ALA A 373 40.48 47.08 -4.77
CA ALA A 373 40.17 45.66 -4.74
C ALA A 373 38.76 45.44 -5.25
N TYR A 374 38.63 44.59 -6.26
CA TYR A 374 37.34 44.15 -6.79
C TYR A 374 37.04 42.74 -6.28
N ILE A 375 35.89 42.56 -5.66
CA ILE A 375 35.41 41.25 -5.18
C ILE A 375 34.13 40.90 -5.92
N LYS A 376 34.08 39.79 -6.63
CA LYS A 376 32.89 39.32 -7.35
C LYS A 376 32.56 37.88 -7.01
N TYR A 377 31.29 37.63 -6.77
CA TYR A 377 30.71 36.30 -6.68
C TYR A 377 29.60 36.16 -7.72
N ILE A 378 29.60 35.03 -8.43
CA ILE A 378 28.46 34.58 -9.22
C ILE A 378 27.97 33.30 -8.60
N VAL A 379 26.68 33.27 -8.26
CA VAL A 379 26.02 32.07 -7.74
C VAL A 379 24.77 31.78 -8.55
N HIS A 380 24.50 30.49 -8.73
CA HIS A 380 23.26 29.96 -9.29
C HIS A 380 22.48 29.33 -8.14
N LEU A 381 21.33 29.91 -7.81
CA LEU A 381 20.35 29.28 -6.93
C LEU A 381 19.37 28.51 -7.81
N GLY A 382 18.97 27.29 -7.44
CA GLY A 382 18.00 26.50 -8.21
C GLY A 382 18.55 25.91 -9.50
N ALA A 383 19.87 25.66 -9.56
CA ALA A 383 20.64 25.27 -10.75
C ALA A 383 20.13 24.03 -11.51
N GLY A 384 19.13 23.30 -11.01
CA GLY A 384 18.56 22.09 -11.62
C GLY A 384 17.09 22.18 -12.06
N TRP A 385 16.44 23.35 -12.06
CA TRP A 385 15.07 23.46 -12.62
C TRP A 385 15.05 23.35 -14.15
N GLN A 386 16.15 23.68 -14.84
CA GLN A 386 16.30 23.33 -16.25
C GLN A 386 16.49 21.82 -16.38
N LYS A 387 15.73 21.23 -17.32
CA LYS A 387 15.40 19.80 -17.39
C LYS A 387 16.61 18.89 -17.67
N ASP A 388 17.71 19.44 -18.17
CA ASP A 388 18.83 18.70 -18.73
C ASP A 388 20.17 19.11 -18.10
N ASP A 389 20.67 18.31 -17.15
CA ASP A 389 22.09 17.95 -16.97
C ASP A 389 22.28 17.19 -15.64
N ASN A 390 22.80 15.95 -15.74
CA ASN A 390 23.13 15.01 -14.65
C ASN A 390 22.09 14.85 -13.52
N SER A 391 21.14 13.93 -13.71
CA SER A 391 20.09 13.60 -12.72
C SER A 391 20.63 13.00 -11.41
N SER A 392 21.77 12.31 -11.43
CA SER A 392 22.23 11.46 -10.33
C SER A 392 22.69 12.22 -9.08
N GLN A 393 23.16 13.47 -9.22
CA GLN A 393 23.57 14.28 -8.08
C GLN A 393 22.40 14.72 -7.18
N TYR A 394 21.18 14.72 -7.72
CA TYR A 394 19.96 15.08 -7.00
C TYR A 394 19.17 13.85 -6.54
N GLU A 395 19.70 12.64 -6.75
CA GLU A 395 19.08 11.41 -6.28
C GLU A 395 19.22 11.28 -4.77
N TRP A 396 18.26 10.56 -4.19
CA TRP A 396 18.21 10.25 -2.77
C TRP A 396 19.09 9.04 -2.47
N LYS A 397 19.88 9.13 -1.40
CA LYS A 397 20.72 8.04 -0.89
C LYS A 397 20.16 7.56 0.45
N GLU A 398 20.02 6.26 0.62
CA GLU A 398 19.57 5.67 1.90
C GLU A 398 20.63 5.87 2.99
N GLY A 399 20.16 6.10 4.23
CA GLY A 399 20.99 6.25 5.41
C GLY A 399 21.17 7.71 5.85
N LEU A 400 22.08 7.93 6.80
CA LEU A 400 22.35 9.25 7.34
C LEU A 400 23.31 10.05 6.46
N PRO A 401 23.08 11.37 6.33
CA PRO A 401 24.00 12.20 5.57
C PRO A 401 25.35 12.25 6.29
N VAL A 402 26.43 12.07 5.52
CA VAL A 402 27.79 12.18 6.06
C VAL A 402 28.12 13.65 6.28
N VAL A 403 28.19 14.05 7.55
CA VAL A 403 28.57 15.41 7.96
C VAL A 403 30.09 15.45 8.14
N ARG A 404 30.80 16.24 7.33
CA ARG A 404 32.27 16.35 7.41
C ARG A 404 32.69 17.19 8.61
N ASP A 405 33.77 16.79 9.30
CA ASP A 405 34.28 17.48 10.49
C ASP A 405 34.79 18.90 10.22
N VAL A 406 35.14 19.19 8.96
CA VAL A 406 35.61 20.52 8.53
C VAL A 406 34.49 21.57 8.46
N TRP A 407 33.22 21.20 8.57
CA TRP A 407 32.13 22.17 8.54
C TRP A 407 32.07 22.93 9.87
N GLU A 408 32.54 24.19 9.85
CA GLU A 408 32.81 25.06 11.01
C GLU A 408 31.62 25.27 11.99
N ASP A 409 30.40 24.87 11.62
CA ASP A 409 29.16 25.07 12.39
C ASP A 409 28.45 23.74 12.74
N GLY A 410 29.17 22.79 13.35
CA GLY A 410 28.68 21.45 13.72
C GLY A 410 27.31 21.38 14.41
N HIS A 411 26.91 22.44 15.13
CA HIS A 411 25.61 22.54 15.80
C HIS A 411 24.43 22.68 14.83
N LEU A 412 24.60 23.34 13.67
CA LEU A 412 23.54 23.47 12.66
C LEU A 412 23.20 22.12 12.02
N TYR A 413 24.20 21.26 11.90
CA TYR A 413 24.08 19.93 11.31
C TYR A 413 23.57 18.88 12.30
N LYS A 414 23.51 19.21 13.60
CA LYS A 414 23.03 18.30 14.64
C LYS A 414 21.63 17.78 14.35
N ARG A 415 20.74 18.65 13.83
CA ARG A 415 19.38 18.26 13.47
C ARG A 415 19.31 17.14 12.44
N PHE A 416 20.31 17.01 11.56
CA PHE A 416 20.39 15.94 10.55
C PHE A 416 21.09 14.67 11.06
N ARG A 417 21.83 14.77 12.18
CA ARG A 417 22.46 13.65 12.89
C ARG A 417 21.51 12.99 13.88
N ASP A 418 20.61 13.77 14.48
CA ASP A 418 19.61 13.27 15.41
C ASP A 418 18.52 12.53 14.62
N VAL A 419 18.31 11.27 14.96
CA VAL A 419 17.41 10.33 14.25
C VAL A 419 16.39 9.80 15.24
N PRO A 420 15.09 9.89 14.95
CA PRO A 420 14.09 9.18 15.73
C PRO A 420 14.35 7.67 15.66
N ASP A 421 14.18 6.97 16.79
CA ASP A 421 14.41 5.51 16.85
C ASP A 421 13.68 4.77 15.71
N HIS A 422 14.41 3.89 15.02
CA HIS A 422 13.93 3.09 13.88
C HIS A 422 13.43 3.87 12.65
N ALA A 423 13.71 5.17 12.55
CA ALA A 423 13.35 5.93 11.36
C ALA A 423 14.15 5.46 10.13
N LEU A 424 13.46 5.37 9.00
CA LEU A 424 14.06 5.19 7.69
C LEU A 424 14.37 6.56 7.12
N ILE A 425 15.60 6.72 6.64
CA ILE A 425 16.11 8.01 6.20
C ILE A 425 16.70 7.87 4.81
N TRP A 426 16.33 8.82 3.96
CA TRP A 426 17.01 9.08 2.70
C TRP A 426 17.53 10.51 2.73
N HIS A 427 18.70 10.76 2.15
CA HIS A 427 19.31 12.07 2.13
C HIS A 427 19.81 12.47 0.75
N ASN A 428 19.94 13.76 0.55
CA ASN A 428 20.72 14.35 -0.53
C ASN A 428 21.65 15.40 0.10
N VAL A 429 22.94 15.32 -0.23
CA VAL A 429 23.95 16.27 0.24
C VAL A 429 24.71 16.75 -0.98
N HIS A 430 24.72 18.06 -1.16
CA HIS A 430 25.56 18.74 -2.11
C HIS A 430 26.47 19.70 -1.35
N ASP A 431 27.78 19.56 -1.49
CA ASP A 431 28.74 20.44 -0.87
C ASP A 431 29.76 20.98 -1.87
N GLU A 432 29.94 22.29 -1.85
CA GLU A 432 31.05 23.00 -2.46
C GLU A 432 31.87 23.61 -1.33
N TYR A 433 32.82 22.84 -0.80
CA TYR A 433 33.59 23.22 0.37
C TYR A 433 34.99 23.72 0.01
N ASN A 434 35.36 24.89 0.55
CA ASN A 434 36.73 25.42 0.55
C ASN A 434 37.48 25.35 -0.78
N VAL A 435 36.79 25.70 -1.88
CA VAL A 435 37.43 25.92 -3.17
C VAL A 435 38.11 27.30 -3.14
N SER A 436 39.10 27.46 -2.26
CA SER A 436 40.06 28.56 -2.34
C SER A 436 40.88 28.34 -3.61
N HIS A 437 41.18 29.39 -4.38
CA HIS A 437 42.38 29.50 -5.24
C HIS A 437 42.36 30.73 -6.16
N HIS A 438 42.01 31.90 -5.64
CA HIS A 438 42.27 33.16 -6.34
C HIS A 438 42.93 34.16 -5.41
N GLU A 439 44.07 33.78 -4.81
CA GLU A 439 45.05 34.80 -4.40
C GLU A 439 45.49 35.50 -5.68
N LYS A 440 45.05 36.75 -5.85
CA LYS A 440 45.60 37.61 -6.88
C LYS A 440 46.39 38.70 -6.19
N SER A 441 47.57 38.95 -6.72
CA SER A 441 48.45 40.01 -6.27
C SER A 441 48.72 40.97 -7.43
N ASN A 442 48.69 42.27 -7.16
CA ASN A 442 49.17 43.29 -8.07
C ASN A 442 49.90 44.36 -7.27
N GLY A 443 51.23 44.43 -7.42
CA GLY A 443 52.09 45.21 -6.54
C GLY A 443 52.08 44.68 -5.10
N SER A 444 51.86 45.57 -4.12
CA SER A 444 51.82 45.25 -2.69
C SER A 444 50.46 44.75 -2.20
N VAL A 445 49.45 44.71 -3.07
CA VAL A 445 48.06 44.39 -2.70
C VAL A 445 47.79 42.92 -3.01
N LYS A 446 47.30 42.18 -2.03
CA LYS A 446 46.81 40.81 -2.19
C LYS A 446 45.32 40.73 -1.85
N VAL A 447 44.59 39.97 -2.65
CA VAL A 447 43.16 39.74 -2.45
C VAL A 447 42.89 38.24 -2.45
N TRP A 448 42.13 37.77 -1.46
CA TRP A 448 41.63 36.41 -1.36
C TRP A 448 40.10 36.44 -1.31
N THR A 449 39.47 35.56 -2.06
CA THR A 449 38.02 35.32 -1.99
C THR A 449 37.76 33.85 -1.69
N TYR A 450 36.82 33.63 -0.77
CA TYR A 450 36.38 32.33 -0.32
C TYR A 450 34.86 32.26 -0.46
N GLY A 451 34.37 31.09 -0.86
CA GLY A 451 32.95 30.81 -0.96
C GLY A 451 32.74 29.33 -0.74
N SER A 452 31.89 28.98 0.22
CA SER A 452 31.50 27.60 0.49
C SER A 452 29.98 27.50 0.56
N SER A 453 29.41 26.41 0.07
CA SER A 453 28.00 26.09 0.20
C SER A 453 27.79 24.63 0.52
N VAL A 454 26.82 24.32 1.37
CA VAL A 454 26.40 22.97 1.72
C VAL A 454 24.88 22.95 1.74
N THR A 455 24.27 22.23 0.81
CA THR A 455 22.83 21.93 0.81
C THR A 455 22.64 20.50 1.30
N MET A 456 21.83 20.33 2.35
CA MET A 456 21.47 19.04 2.91
C MET A 456 19.97 18.91 2.97
N GLN A 457 19.47 17.77 2.51
CA GLN A 457 18.05 17.44 2.56
C GLN A 457 17.91 16.01 3.06
N ARG A 458 16.86 15.74 3.82
CA ARG A 458 16.51 14.38 4.20
C ARG A 458 15.01 14.14 4.19
N VAL A 459 14.64 12.94 3.81
CA VAL A 459 13.30 12.39 4.01
C VAL A 459 13.39 11.42 5.18
N VAL A 460 12.48 11.58 6.14
CA VAL A 460 12.39 10.80 7.37
C VAL A 460 11.02 10.15 7.43
N VAL A 461 11.01 8.83 7.56
CA VAL A 461 9.80 8.04 7.71
C VAL A 461 9.89 7.26 9.01
N ILE A 462 8.87 7.39 9.86
CA ILE A 462 8.82 6.72 11.16
C ILE A 462 7.85 5.55 11.07
N PRO A 463 8.29 4.31 11.36
CA PRO A 463 7.39 3.16 11.41
C PRO A 463 6.22 3.35 12.38
N GLY A 464 5.03 2.94 11.97
CA GLY A 464 3.76 3.14 12.65
C GLY A 464 3.19 4.55 12.51
N SER A 465 3.79 5.41 11.69
CA SER A 465 3.27 6.75 11.37
C SER A 465 2.64 6.77 9.99
N ASN A 466 1.65 7.65 9.81
CA ASN A 466 1.13 8.05 8.50
C ASN A 466 1.84 9.29 7.95
N GLN A 467 2.92 9.76 8.60
CA GLN A 467 3.64 10.97 8.21
C GLN A 467 5.00 10.66 7.60
N ILE A 468 5.32 11.38 6.53
CA ILE A 468 6.63 11.42 5.91
C ILE A 468 7.14 12.86 5.99
N LYS A 469 8.32 13.07 6.58
CA LYS A 469 8.88 14.41 6.76
C LYS A 469 10.03 14.63 5.81
N LEU A 470 9.99 15.71 5.04
CA LEU A 470 11.10 16.20 4.24
C LEU A 470 11.65 17.45 4.92
N GLU A 471 12.93 17.46 5.20
CA GLU A 471 13.61 18.57 5.88
C GLU A 471 14.82 18.99 5.08
N GLY A 472 15.06 20.29 4.94
CA GLY A 472 16.19 20.80 4.17
C GLY A 472 16.86 22.02 4.78
N MET A 473 18.15 22.12 4.53
CA MET A 473 19.03 23.22 4.93
C MET A 473 19.99 23.57 3.81
N THR A 474 20.24 24.85 3.61
CA THR A 474 21.37 25.34 2.83
C THR A 474 22.20 26.26 3.72
N TRP A 475 23.46 25.92 3.94
CA TRP A 475 24.44 26.79 4.59
C TRP A 475 25.38 27.33 3.53
N SER A 476 25.62 28.63 3.53
CA SER A 476 26.59 29.26 2.63
C SER A 476 27.42 30.30 3.37
N LYS A 477 28.71 30.36 3.05
CA LYS A 477 29.66 31.32 3.62
C LYS A 477 30.44 31.97 2.50
N PHE A 478 30.47 33.29 2.50
CA PHE A 478 31.24 34.08 1.54
C PHE A 478 32.13 35.03 2.30
N ASP A 479 33.45 34.83 2.19
CA ASP A 479 34.45 35.63 2.88
C ASP A 479 35.44 36.20 1.88
N TYR A 480 35.99 37.36 2.16
CA TYR A 480 37.13 37.89 1.45
C TYR A 480 38.18 38.43 2.43
N CYS A 481 39.41 38.50 1.97
CA CYS A 481 40.50 39.17 2.65
C CYS A 481 41.22 40.07 1.65
N VAL A 482 41.54 41.29 2.05
CA VAL A 482 42.41 42.20 1.31
C VAL A 482 43.57 42.58 2.21
N ASP A 483 44.78 42.35 1.73
CA ASP A 483 46.03 42.83 2.33
C ASP A 483 46.54 43.97 1.45
N PRO A 484 46.28 45.23 1.82
CA PRO A 484 46.55 46.37 0.95
C PRO A 484 48.02 46.78 0.92
N PHE A 485 48.79 46.49 1.99
CA PHE A 485 50.22 46.81 2.12
C PHE A 485 50.76 46.23 3.44
N PRO A 486 52.05 45.83 3.54
CA PRO A 486 52.64 45.27 4.77
C PRO A 486 52.54 46.12 6.05
N LEU A 487 52.29 47.43 5.93
CA LEU A 487 52.14 48.37 7.06
C LEU A 487 50.68 48.65 7.44
N LEU A 488 49.70 48.10 6.71
CA LEU A 488 48.27 48.27 6.98
C LEU A 488 47.67 46.93 7.45
N SER A 489 46.74 46.98 8.40
CA SER A 489 46.05 45.78 8.87
C SER A 489 45.23 45.15 7.75
N ASN A 490 45.20 43.82 7.65
CA ASN A 490 44.32 43.11 6.70
C ASN A 490 42.84 43.46 6.89
N TRP A 491 42.13 43.50 5.78
CA TRP A 491 40.71 43.83 5.69
C TRP A 491 39.99 42.53 5.42
N LYS A 492 39.25 42.04 6.42
CA LYS A 492 38.47 40.82 6.31
C LYS A 492 37.00 41.18 6.38
N GLY A 493 36.19 40.55 5.54
CA GLY A 493 34.75 40.72 5.57
C GLY A 493 34.06 39.53 4.92
N GLY A 494 32.74 39.48 5.09
CA GLY A 494 31.95 38.37 4.60
C GLY A 494 30.59 38.30 5.28
N PHE A 495 29.84 37.26 4.92
CA PHE A 495 28.62 36.88 5.62
C PHE A 495 28.37 35.37 5.55
N LYS A 496 27.56 34.89 6.49
CA LYS A 496 26.96 33.55 6.45
C LYS A 496 25.48 33.68 6.09
N CYS A 497 24.98 32.75 5.31
CA CYS A 497 23.56 32.59 4.98
C CYS A 497 23.13 31.17 5.35
N VAL A 498 22.04 31.05 6.09
CA VAL A 498 21.45 29.77 6.46
C VAL A 498 20.00 29.79 6.03
N VAL A 499 19.61 28.84 5.21
CA VAL A 499 18.23 28.64 4.76
C VAL A 499 17.72 27.32 5.31
N THR A 500 16.55 27.30 5.93
CA THR A 500 15.95 26.09 6.48
C THR A 500 14.48 26.00 6.11
N TRP A 501 14.00 24.79 5.85
CA TRP A 501 12.61 24.51 5.51
C TRP A 501 12.24 23.07 5.86
N ASP A 502 10.95 22.80 5.93
CA ASP A 502 10.38 21.47 6.14
C ASP A 502 9.03 21.35 5.45
N VAL A 503 8.72 20.12 5.05
CA VAL A 503 7.45 19.70 4.45
C VAL A 503 7.05 18.39 5.12
N THR A 504 5.82 18.32 5.62
CA THR A 504 5.22 17.12 6.19
C THR A 504 4.12 16.63 5.25
N PHE A 505 4.29 15.41 4.76
CA PHE A 505 3.31 14.69 3.97
C PHE A 505 2.53 13.75 4.90
N THR A 506 1.21 13.86 4.93
CA THR A 506 0.33 13.04 5.76
C THR A 506 -0.53 12.15 4.86
N LEU A 507 -0.37 10.84 4.99
CA LEU A 507 -1.18 9.84 4.31
C LEU A 507 -2.58 9.83 4.92
N ARG A 508 -3.61 9.92 4.07
CA ARG A 508 -5.02 9.85 4.45
C ARG A 508 -5.77 8.82 3.61
N PRO A 509 -6.71 8.07 4.19
CA PRO A 509 -7.58 7.21 3.41
C PRO A 509 -8.59 8.07 2.64
N PHE A 510 -8.89 7.71 1.39
CA PHE A 510 -10.04 8.25 0.68
C PHE A 510 -11.21 7.26 0.69
N PRO A 511 -12.47 7.74 0.81
CA PRO A 511 -13.65 6.88 0.81
C PRO A 511 -13.89 6.06 -0.46
N ASP A 512 -13.19 6.35 -1.55
CA ASP A 512 -13.24 5.60 -2.82
C ASP A 512 -12.23 4.45 -2.88
N GLY A 513 -11.48 4.22 -1.80
CA GLY A 513 -10.45 3.18 -1.72
C GLY A 513 -9.08 3.62 -2.24
N GLY A 514 -8.87 4.91 -2.49
CA GLY A 514 -7.55 5.48 -2.75
C GLY A 514 -6.80 5.92 -1.48
N ILE A 515 -5.55 6.31 -1.66
CA ILE A 515 -4.72 6.96 -0.64
C ILE A 515 -4.47 8.39 -1.06
N GLY A 516 -4.81 9.33 -0.18
CA GLY A 516 -4.51 10.74 -0.31
C GLY A 516 -3.26 11.15 0.43
N ILE A 517 -2.64 12.23 -0.03
CA ILE A 517 -1.52 12.86 0.64
C ILE A 517 -1.85 14.33 0.86
N ASP A 518 -1.99 14.69 2.14
CA ASP A 518 -2.02 16.08 2.55
C ASP A 518 -0.61 16.59 2.78
N VAL A 519 -0.37 17.85 2.45
CA VAL A 519 0.95 18.46 2.48
C VAL A 519 0.89 19.72 3.32
N ASP A 520 1.55 19.68 4.48
CA ASP A 520 1.77 20.83 5.35
C ASP A 520 3.23 21.25 5.22
N TYR A 521 3.54 22.54 5.15
CA TYR A 521 4.92 22.98 4.97
C TYR A 521 5.16 24.36 5.56
N ASN A 522 6.43 24.61 5.89
CA ASN A 522 6.92 25.92 6.25
C ASN A 522 7.73 26.51 5.10
N LEU A 523 7.41 27.74 4.71
CA LEU A 523 8.20 28.47 3.74
C LEU A 523 9.67 28.57 4.19
N PRO A 524 10.64 28.54 3.25
CA PRO A 524 12.05 28.68 3.60
C PRO A 524 12.33 29.91 4.47
N LYS A 525 12.90 29.66 5.66
CA LYS A 525 13.41 30.69 6.56
C LYS A 525 14.84 31.01 6.18
N ILE A 526 15.17 32.29 6.04
CA ILE A 526 16.49 32.77 5.61
C ILE A 526 17.07 33.58 6.76
N ASP A 527 18.21 33.15 7.30
CA ASP A 527 18.92 33.80 8.39
C ASP A 527 20.34 34.20 7.93
N PHE A 528 20.82 35.37 8.37
CA PHE A 528 22.19 35.84 8.15
C PHE A 528 22.93 35.99 9.48
N PRO A 529 23.35 34.87 10.11
CA PRO A 529 23.78 34.85 11.51
C PRO A 529 25.14 35.53 11.77
N TRP A 530 25.95 35.75 10.74
CA TRP A 530 27.23 36.45 10.86
C TRP A 530 27.38 37.53 9.79
N LYS A 531 27.86 38.69 10.24
CA LYS A 531 28.32 39.81 9.43
C LYS A 531 29.73 40.16 9.91
N GLY A 532 30.69 40.26 9.00
CA GLY A 532 32.06 40.62 9.35
C GLY A 532 32.19 41.94 10.13
N GLU A 533 33.22 42.04 10.95
CA GLU A 533 33.42 43.10 11.96
C GLU A 533 33.71 44.51 11.41
N LYS A 534 33.83 44.70 10.08
CA LYS A 534 34.23 45.98 9.46
C LYS A 534 33.33 46.42 8.30
N ASN A 535 33.28 47.75 8.09
CA ASN A 535 32.41 48.52 7.18
C ASN A 535 32.41 48.15 5.68
N TRP A 536 33.15 47.12 5.24
CA TRP A 536 33.17 46.63 3.85
C TRP A 536 32.24 45.43 3.72
N ASN A 537 30.94 45.70 3.70
CA ASN A 537 29.96 44.64 3.61
C ASN A 537 29.80 44.20 2.14
N LEU A 538 29.71 42.89 1.93
CA LEU A 538 29.11 42.34 0.71
C LEU A 538 27.57 42.57 0.73
N ASN A 539 27.07 43.70 1.27
CA ASN A 539 25.61 43.86 1.48
C ASN A 539 24.85 43.86 0.16
N GLY A 540 25.41 44.39 -0.92
CA GLY A 540 24.78 44.30 -2.24
C GLY A 540 24.57 42.85 -2.66
N PHE A 541 25.55 41.98 -2.40
CA PHE A 541 25.44 40.56 -2.69
C PHE A 541 24.47 39.86 -1.72
N ARG A 542 24.57 40.17 -0.42
CA ARG A 542 23.66 39.69 0.62
C ARG A 542 22.20 40.00 0.29
N LEU A 543 21.89 41.25 -0.06
CA LEU A 543 20.53 41.71 -0.38
C LEU A 543 20.00 41.06 -1.65
N LYS A 544 20.82 40.92 -2.70
CA LYS A 544 20.41 40.22 -3.93
C LYS A 544 20.22 38.72 -3.70
N LEU A 545 21.05 38.10 -2.87
CA LEU A 545 20.88 36.70 -2.47
C LEU A 545 19.61 36.51 -1.63
N GLU A 546 19.34 37.42 -0.70
CA GLU A 546 18.11 37.47 0.10
C GLU A 546 16.86 37.65 -0.79
N GLU A 547 16.93 38.53 -1.78
CA GLU A 547 15.87 38.73 -2.78
C GLU A 547 15.64 37.47 -3.62
N ALA A 548 16.70 36.80 -4.07
CA ALA A 548 16.58 35.58 -4.85
C ALA A 548 16.01 34.41 -4.05
N TYR A 549 16.42 34.23 -2.79
CA TYR A 549 15.78 33.26 -1.91
C TYR A 549 14.32 33.63 -1.62
N THR A 550 13.98 34.92 -1.54
CA THR A 550 12.58 35.38 -1.39
C THR A 550 11.75 35.02 -2.63
N LYS A 551 12.28 35.20 -3.84
CA LYS A 551 11.63 34.75 -5.09
C LYS A 551 11.50 33.22 -5.13
N MET A 552 12.52 32.50 -4.67
CA MET A 552 12.50 31.03 -4.60
C MET A 552 11.37 30.50 -3.70
N LYS A 553 10.97 31.22 -2.65
CA LYS A 553 9.80 30.84 -1.83
C LYS A 553 8.52 30.65 -2.67
N GLY A 554 8.29 31.52 -3.66
CA GLY A 554 7.15 31.37 -4.58
C GLY A 554 7.25 30.09 -5.44
N ASN A 555 8.46 29.76 -5.91
CA ASN A 555 8.69 28.51 -6.66
C ASN A 555 8.59 27.27 -5.76
N PHE A 556 8.91 27.40 -4.47
CA PHE A 556 8.74 26.34 -3.48
C PHE A 556 7.26 25.97 -3.35
N ASP A 557 6.36 26.95 -3.28
CA ASP A 557 4.91 26.72 -3.25
C ASP A 557 4.41 26.02 -4.51
N VAL A 558 4.93 26.40 -5.68
CA VAL A 558 4.60 25.75 -6.97
C VAL A 558 5.03 24.28 -6.97
N VAL A 559 6.25 23.98 -6.52
CA VAL A 559 6.76 22.59 -6.44
C VAL A 559 5.94 21.79 -5.44
N VAL A 560 5.60 22.36 -4.28
CA VAL A 560 4.71 21.70 -3.30
C VAL A 560 3.35 21.41 -3.94
N HIS A 561 2.77 22.35 -4.68
CA HIS A 561 1.49 22.18 -5.35
C HIS A 561 1.54 21.11 -6.45
N ASP A 562 2.59 21.09 -7.28
CA ASP A 562 2.82 20.07 -8.30
C ASP A 562 2.97 18.67 -7.68
N VAL A 563 3.77 18.55 -6.63
CA VAL A 563 3.94 17.29 -5.88
C VAL A 563 2.60 16.87 -5.26
N LYS A 564 1.89 17.77 -4.59
CA LYS A 564 0.57 17.50 -4.00
C LYS A 564 -0.42 16.97 -5.04
N ASN A 565 -0.44 17.55 -6.25
CA ASN A 565 -1.36 17.12 -7.31
C ASN A 565 -0.95 15.81 -7.97
N LYS A 566 0.35 15.55 -8.13
CA LYS A 566 0.85 14.27 -8.65
C LYS A 566 0.55 13.11 -7.69
N LEU A 567 0.62 13.38 -6.39
CA LEU A 567 0.37 12.43 -5.31
C LEU A 567 -1.13 12.19 -5.01
N LYS A 568 -2.04 12.94 -5.64
CA LYS A 568 -3.50 12.78 -5.46
C LYS A 568 -4.07 11.83 -6.51
N GLY A 569 -4.66 10.72 -6.05
CA GLY A 569 -5.48 9.83 -6.89
C GLY A 569 -4.66 8.75 -7.60
N GLN A 570 -4.00 7.88 -6.85
CA GLN A 570 -3.40 6.66 -7.40
C GLN A 570 -4.28 5.43 -7.16
N ASP A 571 -4.13 4.48 -8.09
CA ASP A 571 -5.06 3.43 -8.48
C ASP A 571 -5.79 2.64 -7.37
N ARG A 572 -7.03 2.26 -7.71
CA ARG A 572 -8.01 1.59 -6.85
C ARG A 572 -7.76 0.09 -6.78
N LEU A 573 -7.93 -0.49 -5.60
CA LEU A 573 -8.01 -1.93 -5.43
C LEU A 573 -9.46 -2.41 -5.52
N VAL A 574 -9.82 -2.97 -6.67
CA VAL A 574 -11.15 -3.55 -6.89
C VAL A 574 -11.06 -5.07 -6.71
N LEU A 575 -11.47 -5.54 -5.53
CA LEU A 575 -11.72 -6.96 -5.27
C LEU A 575 -13.22 -7.16 -4.97
N PRO A 576 -14.03 -7.77 -5.86
CA PRO A 576 -15.45 -7.95 -5.59
C PRO A 576 -15.96 -9.40 -5.54
N SER A 577 -16.81 -9.62 -4.55
CA SER A 577 -18.13 -10.22 -4.72
C SER A 577 -19.17 -9.19 -4.24
N VAL A 578 -19.73 -8.38 -5.16
CA VAL A 578 -20.75 -7.32 -4.91
C VAL A 578 -20.27 -6.04 -4.21
N GLY A 579 -19.32 -6.12 -3.28
CA GLY A 579 -18.76 -4.95 -2.59
C GLY A 579 -17.38 -4.50 -3.08
N VAL A 580 -16.85 -3.45 -2.44
CA VAL A 580 -15.49 -2.95 -2.62
C VAL A 580 -14.80 -2.88 -1.25
N TYR A 581 -13.49 -3.13 -1.22
CA TYR A 581 -12.66 -2.88 -0.06
C TYR A 581 -12.04 -1.49 -0.13
N TYR A 582 -12.14 -0.73 0.95
CA TYR A 582 -11.53 0.59 1.06
C TYR A 582 -10.33 0.57 2.00
N PHE A 583 -9.30 1.34 1.65
CA PHE A 583 -8.17 1.57 2.54
C PHE A 583 -8.58 2.43 3.72
N GLN A 584 -8.13 2.02 4.91
CA GLN A 584 -8.23 2.81 6.13
C GLN A 584 -6.87 2.85 6.83
N ASN A 585 -6.64 3.91 7.60
CA ASN A 585 -5.47 4.07 8.46
C ASN A 585 -4.14 3.72 7.72
N PRO A 586 -3.78 4.44 6.65
CA PRO A 586 -2.52 4.22 5.95
C PRO A 586 -1.35 4.54 6.87
N LEU A 587 -0.46 3.58 7.09
CA LEU A 587 0.71 3.68 7.95
C LEU A 587 1.93 3.13 7.23
N ILE A 588 3.14 3.51 7.65
CA ILE A 588 4.37 2.88 7.17
C ILE A 588 4.85 1.82 8.19
N ASN A 589 5.18 0.61 7.75
CA ASN A 589 5.71 -0.43 8.64
C ASN A 589 7.23 -0.23 8.90
N HIS A 590 7.81 -1.12 9.70
CA HIS A 590 9.25 -1.11 10.02
C HIS A 590 10.19 -1.40 8.82
N HIS A 591 9.67 -1.91 7.72
CA HIS A 591 10.41 -2.10 6.46
C HIS A 591 10.29 -0.89 5.50
N GLY A 592 9.41 0.08 5.81
CA GLY A 592 9.13 1.21 4.91
C GLY A 592 7.99 0.95 3.94
N ASP A 593 7.30 -0.17 4.07
CA ASP A 593 6.15 -0.51 3.26
C ASP A 593 4.91 0.27 3.72
N LEU A 594 4.10 0.68 2.76
CA LEU A 594 2.79 1.27 3.03
C LEU A 594 1.82 0.16 3.41
N VAL A 595 1.21 0.27 4.57
CA VAL A 595 0.25 -0.68 5.14
C VAL A 595 -1.07 0.03 5.38
N CYS A 596 -2.13 -0.50 4.81
CA CYS A 596 -3.50 -0.01 5.02
C CYS A 596 -4.36 -1.12 5.60
N GLU A 597 -5.30 -0.74 6.44
CA GLU A 597 -6.41 -1.60 6.84
C GLU A 597 -7.45 -1.67 5.72
N LEU A 598 -8.26 -2.72 5.69
CA LEU A 598 -9.28 -2.90 4.66
C LEU A 598 -10.68 -2.99 5.27
N SER A 599 -11.55 -2.08 4.85
CA SER A 599 -12.97 -2.12 5.20
C SER A 599 -13.80 -2.60 4.02
N TYR A 600 -14.64 -3.61 4.25
CA TYR A 600 -15.57 -4.11 3.23
C TYR A 600 -16.84 -3.24 3.17
N PHE A 601 -17.26 -2.91 1.96
CA PHE A 601 -18.49 -2.17 1.71
C PHE A 601 -19.35 -2.90 0.67
N PRO A 602 -20.48 -3.51 1.08
CA PRO A 602 -21.22 -4.45 0.22
C PRO A 602 -22.04 -3.79 -0.90
N ASN A 603 -22.48 -2.54 -0.75
CA ASN A 603 -23.39 -1.89 -1.71
C ASN A 603 -22.75 -0.66 -2.32
N VAL A 604 -22.13 -0.81 -3.49
CA VAL A 604 -21.38 0.27 -4.15
C VAL A 604 -22.16 0.99 -5.25
N PHE A 605 -23.29 0.45 -5.67
CA PHE A 605 -24.15 1.04 -6.69
C PHE A 605 -25.48 1.50 -6.09
N ASP A 606 -26.04 2.56 -6.65
CA ASP A 606 -27.42 2.97 -6.40
C ASP A 606 -28.43 2.07 -7.14
N GLN A 607 -29.71 2.36 -6.96
CA GLN A 607 -30.82 1.67 -7.62
C GLN A 607 -30.81 1.77 -9.16
N HIS A 608 -29.99 2.66 -9.74
CA HIS A 608 -29.82 2.86 -11.19
C HIS A 608 -28.55 2.19 -11.73
N GLY A 609 -27.78 1.49 -10.89
CA GLY A 609 -26.54 0.82 -11.29
C GLY A 609 -25.37 1.79 -11.50
N GLU A 610 -25.47 3.00 -10.93
CA GLU A 610 -24.39 4.00 -10.91
C GLU A 610 -23.67 3.99 -9.56
N PRO A 611 -22.35 4.22 -9.51
CA PRO A 611 -21.63 4.24 -8.25
C PRO A 611 -22.21 5.31 -7.32
N LEU A 612 -22.45 4.95 -6.05
CA LEU A 612 -23.04 5.86 -5.06
C LEU A 612 -22.29 7.20 -5.04
N GLN A 613 -23.02 8.31 -4.85
CA GLN A 613 -22.41 9.65 -4.82
C GLN A 613 -21.31 9.79 -3.75
N THR A 614 -21.36 9.05 -2.65
CA THR A 614 -20.29 9.01 -1.65
C THR A 614 -18.98 8.41 -2.20
N ILE A 615 -19.03 7.59 -3.23
CA ILE A 615 -17.89 7.02 -3.95
C ILE A 615 -17.41 8.01 -5.04
N ASN A 616 -18.34 8.69 -5.72
CA ASN A 616 -18.06 9.62 -6.83
C ASN A 616 -17.70 11.07 -6.41
N ALA A 617 -18.18 11.56 -5.27
CA ALA A 617 -17.93 12.93 -4.80
C ALA A 617 -16.53 13.10 -4.19
N ASN A 618 -15.95 12.00 -3.68
CA ASN A 618 -14.62 12.00 -3.04
C ASN A 618 -13.47 11.80 -4.03
N THR A 619 -13.73 11.18 -5.18
CA THR A 619 -12.79 11.14 -6.33
C THR A 619 -12.60 12.53 -6.96
N LYS A 620 -13.63 13.36 -6.90
CA LYS A 620 -13.60 14.78 -7.25
C LYS A 620 -13.27 15.67 -6.05
N GLY A 621 -12.61 15.14 -5.01
CA GLY A 621 -11.99 15.99 -3.99
C GLY A 621 -11.13 17.00 -4.72
N ALA A 622 -11.58 18.26 -4.73
CA ALA A 622 -11.17 19.27 -5.70
C ALA A 622 -9.67 19.19 -5.97
N ARG A 623 -9.29 18.85 -7.21
CA ARG A 623 -8.04 19.41 -7.73
C ARG A 623 -8.12 20.89 -7.38
N ASP A 624 -7.07 21.44 -6.78
CA ASP A 624 -7.00 22.89 -6.71
C ASP A 624 -6.91 23.31 -8.18
N ASP A 625 -8.07 23.58 -8.79
CA ASP A 625 -8.20 24.10 -10.16
C ASP A 625 -7.69 25.55 -10.21
N LYS A 626 -7.24 26.08 -9.07
CA LYS A 626 -6.41 27.27 -9.01
C LYS A 626 -5.12 26.95 -9.74
N GLU A 627 -4.92 27.61 -10.87
CA GLU A 627 -3.64 27.65 -11.55
C GLU A 627 -2.54 27.92 -10.51
N PRO A 628 -1.45 27.13 -10.52
CA PRO A 628 -0.31 27.44 -9.67
C PRO A 628 0.14 28.88 -9.98
N PRO A 629 0.60 29.64 -8.97
CA PRO A 629 1.18 30.94 -9.24
C PRO A 629 2.31 30.80 -10.25
N ASP A 630 2.44 31.77 -11.18
CA ASP A 630 3.45 31.74 -12.23
C ASP A 630 4.84 31.50 -11.62
N ALA A 631 5.53 30.45 -12.09
CA ALA A 631 6.89 30.16 -11.66
C ALA A 631 7.78 31.35 -12.03
N ALA A 632 8.40 31.98 -11.03
CA ALA A 632 9.33 33.06 -11.28
C ALA A 632 10.60 32.49 -11.93
N PRO A 633 11.13 33.10 -13.01
CA PRO A 633 12.37 32.66 -13.62
C PRO A 633 13.49 32.68 -12.57
N ILE A 634 14.11 31.53 -12.38
CA ILE A 634 15.25 31.36 -11.48
C ILE A 634 16.45 32.03 -12.15
N LYS A 635 16.94 33.12 -11.55
CA LYS A 635 17.98 33.99 -12.13
C LYS A 635 19.38 33.61 -11.65
N THR A 636 20.36 33.73 -12.54
CA THR A 636 21.77 33.86 -12.20
C THR A 636 21.98 35.13 -11.40
N ILE A 637 22.54 35.02 -10.19
CA ILE A 637 22.82 36.18 -9.35
C ILE A 637 24.29 36.54 -9.55
N VAL A 638 24.54 37.54 -10.39
CA VAL A 638 25.86 38.16 -10.56
C VAL A 638 25.97 39.33 -9.59
N VAL A 639 26.91 39.25 -8.64
CA VAL A 639 27.24 40.41 -7.79
C VAL A 639 28.73 40.62 -7.70
N GLY A 640 29.17 41.69 -8.35
CA GLY A 640 30.46 42.33 -8.14
C GLY A 640 30.35 43.45 -7.12
N ALA A 641 31.37 43.63 -6.31
CA ALA A 641 31.56 44.75 -5.42
C ALA A 641 32.92 45.38 -5.73
N ASN A 642 32.90 46.64 -6.18
CA ASN A 642 34.07 47.46 -6.42
C ASN A 642 34.45 48.19 -5.13
N TYR A 643 35.68 48.04 -4.66
CA TYR A 643 36.20 48.78 -3.53
C TYR A 643 37.45 49.58 -3.91
N SER A 644 37.47 50.85 -3.49
CA SER A 644 38.62 51.75 -3.64
C SER A 644 39.04 52.30 -2.29
N GLY A 645 40.33 52.27 -2.00
CA GLY A 645 40.93 52.90 -0.81
C GLY A 645 41.92 53.97 -1.23
N ASP A 646 41.59 55.23 -0.95
CA ASP A 646 42.55 56.33 -0.96
C ASP A 646 42.82 56.73 0.50
N THR A 647 44.06 57.07 0.83
CA THR A 647 44.47 57.38 2.22
C THR A 647 43.74 58.60 2.82
N ASN A 648 42.93 59.33 2.04
CA ASN A 648 42.21 60.52 2.49
C ASN A 648 40.75 60.68 2.06
N VAL A 649 40.13 59.79 1.26
CA VAL A 649 38.69 59.91 0.91
C VAL A 649 38.09 58.54 0.61
N THR A 650 37.16 58.08 1.45
CA THR A 650 36.35 56.89 1.19
C THR A 650 35.17 57.28 0.30
N LYS A 651 35.25 57.02 -1.02
CA LYS A 651 34.08 57.03 -1.90
C LYS A 651 33.74 55.59 -2.30
N HIS A 652 32.47 55.24 -2.11
CA HIS A 652 31.93 53.92 -2.40
C HIS A 652 31.02 54.01 -3.61
N THR A 653 31.36 53.31 -4.70
CA THR A 653 30.49 53.15 -5.86
C THR A 653 30.38 51.66 -6.16
N ALA A 654 29.22 51.09 -5.87
CA ALA A 654 28.88 49.76 -6.34
C ALA A 654 28.29 49.90 -7.74
N GLU A 655 28.99 49.38 -8.75
CA GLU A 655 28.45 49.25 -10.10
C GLU A 655 27.90 47.83 -10.26
N PHE A 656 26.70 47.75 -10.84
CA PHE A 656 25.94 46.51 -10.96
C PHE A 656 25.66 46.22 -12.43
N GLU A 657 26.04 45.04 -12.90
CA GLU A 657 25.52 44.47 -14.14
C GLU A 657 24.52 43.36 -13.79
N GLU A 658 23.29 43.49 -14.29
CA GLU A 658 22.30 42.40 -14.33
C GLU A 658 22.40 41.78 -15.72
N THR A 659 22.87 40.54 -15.81
CA THR A 659 22.86 39.79 -17.06
C THR A 659 21.65 38.86 -17.04
N ILE A 660 20.72 39.08 -17.98
CA ILE A 660 19.56 38.22 -18.24
C ILE A 660 20.00 36.94 -18.94
#